data_AF-A0A4V2SA10-F1
#
_entry.id   AF-A0A4V2SA10-F1
#
_cell.length_a   1.000
_cell.length_b   1.000
_cell.length_c   1.000
_cell.angle_alpha   90.00
_cell.angle_beta   90.00
_cell.angle_gamma   90.00
#
_symmetry.space_group_name_H-M   'P 1'
#
loop_
_entity.id
_entity.type
_entity.pdbx_description
1 polymer ?
#
loop_
_entity_poly.entity_id
_entity_poly.type
_entity_poly.pdbx_seq_one_letter_code
_entity_poly.pdbx_strand_id
1 'polypeptide(L)'
;MATPTSSSTPVTTIPFLGDNAVDSLLFGNKWGGGLGSGVELTFSFPEGQAYFSRDYGSYEGAEWYDGWSPLSPGQRDSAREALAAIGAVADIRFSETLDNEFEVGEIRLAITESRVEEGFSAWAYLPSTRPAGGDIWLGNNDFAGQAIAPLSSEFFTVLHEIGHALGLKHPFDDEKGNGARLPGGPAGTDNYFYTIMSYTSDPTGNDYYPDRYPTTPMLLDIQALQYLYGENRRHAGGDNTYVFSDTGRYWETIWDSGGIDTIDYQAAKTGATIDLRQGSWSSLGQPIEFRSNGFVQYTDERTVWIAFGTEIEEALGGEAGDTLYGNDLDNYLYGHWGEDALYGFDGDDILRLSLDVSGGRLHHAGSPGYAGLNLSVSLDGRWSTLDRFEGGAGYDTLLGINGYDTVIRLDRGQEAPQLVSVEVIVAGDGDDVIDLTSPRFSYPAVEIYGGDGNDVIWSSDGNDDIAAGEGDDWVHAGPGSDRVYGGPGDDSLYSGPGSDFMDGGEGYDTALYVGVSSAYRIEPIDGGLRVEHLLSGDVDTLYNIQALTFDDATLPVTTFAASNAAPVLEPPAPLVLVANAAGDYAAITGTLGATDADGDNLTYSLLGQVSASGDSEQRSAASLGELTLFTDTGEFEFSPFAGASALIAAGAVASFTVQVSDGDTAASAVLTLGDFSGDAFTLDDPTDDGIYWDAGIVAVSGGAVSAQDAQLYRAYSGVLGRMPDNEGFDWWSGQIAASEHTLESMVEGFLWSQEFLGFFPGSSQPGDIGAEAFVLHMYQNVFDREPDPDGFAWWTGELVSGSRDQAQVVVDMTQSNEFVGLTAGGAVDYLIG
;
A
#
# COMPACT_ATOMS: atom_id res chain seq x y z
N MET A 1 -0.43 51.20 0.10
CA MET A 1 -1.29 51.38 -1.08
C MET A 1 -0.67 52.47 -1.91
N ALA A 2 -0.43 52.18 -3.18
CA ALA A 2 0.18 53.12 -4.10
C ALA A 2 -0.71 54.35 -4.33
N THR A 3 -0.09 55.44 -4.75
CA THR A 3 -0.78 56.65 -5.19
C THR A 3 -0.34 56.95 -6.62
N PRO A 4 -1.08 57.79 -7.38
CA PRO A 4 -0.64 58.24 -8.70
C PRO A 4 0.77 58.85 -8.76
N THR A 5 1.34 59.22 -7.60
CA THR A 5 2.65 59.89 -7.48
C THR A 5 3.68 59.11 -6.67
N SER A 6 3.36 57.92 -6.14
CA SER A 6 4.28 57.12 -5.35
C SER A 6 3.92 55.63 -5.35
N SER A 7 4.90 54.76 -5.58
CA SER A 7 4.73 53.32 -5.28
C SER A 7 4.77 53.07 -3.77
N SER A 8 4.04 52.06 -3.29
CA SER A 8 3.99 51.70 -1.87
C SER A 8 4.71 50.40 -1.53
N THR A 9 4.97 49.56 -2.53
CA THR A 9 5.69 48.30 -2.38
C THR A 9 7.19 48.50 -2.65
N PRO A 10 8.08 48.01 -1.77
CA PRO A 10 9.52 48.06 -2.02
C PRO A 10 9.90 47.36 -3.32
N VAL A 11 11.03 47.76 -3.92
CA VAL A 11 11.63 47.07 -5.06
C VAL A 11 13.01 46.60 -4.67
N THR A 12 13.29 45.34 -4.95
CA THR A 12 14.54 44.68 -4.59
C THR A 12 15.28 44.27 -5.85
N THR A 13 16.56 44.63 -5.93
CA THR A 13 17.48 44.11 -6.96
C THR A 13 17.95 42.73 -6.55
N ILE A 14 17.87 41.78 -7.47
CA ILE A 14 18.15 40.36 -7.23
C ILE A 14 19.42 39.90 -7.95
N PRO A 15 20.12 38.89 -7.39
CA PRO A 15 21.19 38.20 -8.11
C PRO A 15 20.62 37.25 -9.18
N PHE A 16 21.44 36.96 -10.17
CA PHE A 16 21.19 35.92 -11.18
C PHE A 16 21.64 34.55 -10.66
N LEU A 17 20.91 33.50 -11.02
CA LEU A 17 21.07 32.14 -10.50
C LEU A 17 22.32 31.45 -11.07
N GLY A 18 22.76 31.84 -12.26
CA GLY A 18 23.78 31.13 -13.03
C GLY A 18 23.23 29.99 -13.89
N ASP A 19 21.92 29.78 -13.86
CA ASP A 19 21.19 28.89 -14.77
C ASP A 19 20.57 29.72 -15.90
N ASN A 20 21.02 29.46 -17.13
CA ASN A 20 20.58 30.21 -18.30
C ASN A 20 19.07 30.07 -18.58
N ALA A 21 18.41 28.97 -18.21
CA ALA A 21 16.99 28.77 -18.46
C ALA A 21 16.12 29.75 -17.66
N VAL A 22 16.51 30.01 -16.41
CA VAL A 22 15.85 30.98 -15.52
C VAL A 22 16.37 32.39 -15.80
N ASP A 23 17.69 32.56 -15.85
CA ASP A 23 18.35 33.86 -15.98
C ASP A 23 17.95 34.60 -17.27
N SER A 24 17.65 33.88 -18.35
CA SER A 24 17.17 34.50 -19.60
C SER A 24 15.85 35.24 -19.45
N LEU A 25 15.05 34.93 -18.43
CA LEU A 25 13.78 35.58 -18.14
C LEU A 25 13.89 36.63 -17.04
N LEU A 26 15.03 36.77 -16.35
CA LEU A 26 15.15 37.71 -15.24
C LEU A 26 15.64 39.09 -15.70
N PHE A 27 14.85 40.13 -15.42
CA PHE A 27 15.30 41.52 -15.62
C PHE A 27 16.30 41.99 -14.56
N GLY A 28 16.16 41.49 -13.32
CA GLY A 28 17.04 41.81 -12.19
C GLY A 28 16.42 42.66 -11.07
N ASN A 29 15.15 43.05 -11.19
CA ASN A 29 14.38 43.68 -10.10
C ASN A 29 13.04 42.97 -9.91
N LYS A 30 12.59 42.88 -8.66
CA LYS A 30 11.27 42.35 -8.27
C LYS A 30 10.58 43.25 -7.25
N TRP A 31 9.29 43.05 -7.07
CA TRP A 31 8.54 43.66 -5.97
C TRP A 31 8.82 42.98 -4.62
N GLY A 32 8.71 43.75 -3.54
CA GLY A 32 8.75 43.23 -2.17
C GLY A 32 10.15 42.94 -1.64
N GLY A 33 10.24 41.91 -0.80
CA GLY A 33 11.42 41.54 -0.04
C GLY A 33 12.52 40.82 -0.84
N GLY A 34 13.29 39.99 -0.15
CA GLY A 34 14.39 39.22 -0.73
C GLY A 34 13.95 38.19 -1.78
N LEU A 35 14.93 37.49 -2.34
CA LEU A 35 14.69 36.39 -3.28
C LEU A 35 13.84 35.28 -2.62
N GLY A 36 12.92 34.67 -3.38
CA GLY A 36 12.04 33.59 -2.90
C GLY A 36 11.03 34.01 -1.84
N SER A 37 10.98 35.29 -1.45
CA SER A 37 9.98 35.79 -0.52
C SER A 37 8.76 36.30 -1.26
N GLY A 38 7.58 35.82 -0.85
CA GLY A 38 6.31 36.24 -1.40
C GLY A 38 6.03 37.73 -1.26
N VAL A 39 5.01 38.20 -1.97
CA VAL A 39 4.62 39.61 -2.02
C VAL A 39 3.11 39.77 -2.11
N GLU A 40 2.58 40.80 -1.45
CA GLU A 40 1.21 41.27 -1.64
C GLU A 40 1.24 42.48 -2.58
N LEU A 41 0.49 42.41 -3.68
CA LEU A 41 0.41 43.45 -4.70
C LEU A 41 -1.04 43.86 -4.90
N THR A 42 -1.29 45.17 -4.86
CA THR A 42 -2.59 45.68 -5.26
C THR A 42 -2.66 45.89 -6.76
N PHE A 43 -3.81 45.65 -7.37
CA PHE A 43 -4.06 45.99 -8.77
C PHE A 43 -5.32 46.82 -8.91
N SER A 44 -5.42 47.64 -9.95
CA SER A 44 -6.60 48.47 -10.18
C SER A 44 -6.91 48.67 -11.66
N PHE A 45 -8.18 48.95 -11.95
CA PHE A 45 -8.65 49.30 -13.29
C PHE A 45 -9.07 50.77 -13.30
N PRO A 46 -8.33 51.65 -14.01
CA PRO A 46 -8.71 53.02 -14.26
C PRO A 46 -10.16 53.15 -14.76
N GLU A 47 -10.94 54.01 -14.10
CA GLU A 47 -12.32 54.36 -14.48
C GLU A 47 -12.57 55.86 -14.41
N GLY A 48 -13.42 56.38 -15.30
CA GLY A 48 -13.84 57.77 -15.28
C GLY A 48 -12.66 58.74 -15.43
N GLN A 49 -12.27 59.40 -14.34
CA GLN A 49 -11.09 60.28 -14.31
C GLN A 49 -9.95 59.56 -13.57
N ALA A 50 -8.97 59.08 -14.33
CA ALA A 50 -7.77 58.44 -13.81
C ALA A 50 -6.60 59.42 -13.69
N TYR A 51 -5.70 59.12 -12.77
CA TYR A 51 -4.53 59.94 -12.45
C TYR A 51 -3.28 59.09 -12.68
N PHE A 52 -2.51 59.42 -13.72
CA PHE A 52 -1.26 58.76 -14.05
C PHE A 52 -0.07 59.69 -13.74
N SER A 53 1.10 59.10 -13.53
CA SER A 53 2.36 59.86 -13.46
C SER A 53 2.64 60.55 -14.78
N ARG A 54 3.43 61.64 -14.79
CA ARG A 54 3.78 62.35 -16.04
C ARG A 54 5.10 61.87 -16.66
N ASP A 55 5.90 61.13 -15.90
CA ASP A 55 7.27 60.73 -16.28
C ASP A 55 7.35 59.22 -16.62
N TYR A 56 6.54 58.77 -17.59
CA TYR A 56 6.78 57.52 -18.29
C TYR A 56 8.03 57.70 -19.20
N GLY A 57 8.82 56.64 -19.42
CA GLY A 57 10.25 56.68 -19.80
C GLY A 57 10.70 57.51 -21.03
N SER A 58 12.02 57.57 -21.25
CA SER A 58 12.70 58.48 -22.19
C SER A 58 12.69 58.08 -23.67
N TYR A 59 11.92 57.07 -24.07
CA TYR A 59 11.64 56.82 -25.49
C TYR A 59 10.60 57.86 -25.92
N GLU A 60 11.13 58.93 -26.52
CA GLU A 60 10.46 60.04 -27.22
C GLU A 60 8.98 60.32 -26.86
N GLY A 61 8.77 61.12 -25.81
CA GLY A 61 7.69 62.12 -25.76
C GLY A 61 6.24 61.65 -25.59
N ALA A 62 5.77 61.57 -24.34
CA ALA A 62 4.38 61.83 -23.94
C ALA A 62 3.23 60.90 -24.41
N GLU A 63 3.46 59.75 -25.03
CA GLU A 63 2.36 59.12 -25.79
C GLU A 63 1.30 58.33 -24.98
N TRP A 64 1.64 57.58 -23.92
CA TRP A 64 0.69 56.61 -23.33
C TRP A 64 -0.41 57.19 -22.43
N TYR A 65 -0.17 58.35 -21.81
CA TYR A 65 -1.17 59.01 -20.96
C TYR A 65 -1.98 60.10 -21.71
N ASP A 66 -1.60 60.43 -22.96
CA ASP A 66 -2.23 61.50 -23.76
C ASP A 66 -3.67 61.17 -24.21
N GLY A 67 -4.11 59.92 -24.01
CA GLY A 67 -5.50 59.47 -24.09
C GLY A 67 -5.61 58.01 -23.66
N TRP A 68 -6.66 57.64 -22.93
CA TRP A 68 -6.88 56.27 -22.46
C TRP A 68 -8.37 55.94 -22.36
N SER A 69 -8.68 54.64 -22.47
CA SER A 69 -10.02 54.08 -22.37
C SER A 69 -10.06 52.97 -21.29
N PRO A 70 -11.16 52.86 -20.53
CA PRO A 70 -11.29 51.81 -19.51
C PRO A 70 -11.47 50.44 -20.16
N LEU A 71 -10.96 49.40 -19.50
CA LEU A 71 -11.34 48.03 -19.83
C LEU A 71 -12.85 47.86 -19.59
N SER A 72 -13.51 47.14 -20.50
CA SER A 72 -14.89 46.70 -20.30
C SER A 72 -15.00 45.71 -19.13
N PRO A 73 -16.18 45.52 -18.52
CA PRO A 73 -16.33 44.58 -17.40
C PRO A 73 -15.79 43.18 -17.69
N GLY A 74 -16.11 42.61 -18.86
CA GLY A 74 -15.60 41.28 -19.24
C GLY A 74 -14.08 41.24 -19.39
N GLN A 75 -13.46 42.29 -19.93
CA GLN A 75 -11.99 42.37 -20.02
C GLN A 75 -11.32 42.42 -18.64
N ARG A 76 -11.97 43.05 -17.65
CA ARG A 76 -11.47 43.06 -16.27
C ARG A 76 -11.59 41.69 -15.62
N ASP A 77 -12.69 40.99 -15.86
CA ASP A 77 -12.87 39.61 -15.39
C ASP A 77 -11.74 38.71 -15.94
N SER A 78 -11.42 38.84 -17.23
CA SER A 78 -10.31 38.11 -17.84
C SER A 78 -8.93 38.52 -17.32
N ALA A 79 -8.72 39.80 -17.04
CA ALA A 79 -7.48 40.26 -16.41
C ALA A 79 -7.32 39.71 -14.99
N ARG A 80 -8.42 39.57 -14.22
CA ARG A 80 -8.40 38.90 -12.92
C ARG A 80 -8.05 37.42 -13.04
N GLU A 81 -8.56 36.75 -14.07
CA GLU A 81 -8.24 35.36 -14.37
C GLU A 81 -6.74 35.19 -14.72
N ALA A 82 -6.17 36.08 -15.54
CA ALA A 82 -4.73 36.09 -15.83
C ALA A 82 -3.87 36.34 -14.57
N LEU A 83 -4.27 37.28 -13.71
CA LEU A 83 -3.62 37.49 -12.42
C LEU A 83 -3.73 36.27 -11.49
N ALA A 84 -4.89 35.59 -11.49
CA ALA A 84 -5.10 34.38 -10.71
C ALA A 84 -4.24 33.22 -11.21
N ALA A 85 -4.10 33.04 -12.53
CA ALA A 85 -3.22 32.01 -13.12
C ALA A 85 -1.76 32.20 -12.71
N ILE A 86 -1.27 33.45 -12.65
CA ILE A 86 0.08 33.75 -12.16
C ILE A 86 0.19 33.60 -10.64
N GLY A 87 -0.83 34.03 -9.89
CA GLY A 87 -0.88 33.86 -8.44
C GLY A 87 -1.01 32.41 -8.00
N ALA A 88 -1.49 31.52 -8.86
CA ALA A 88 -1.58 30.09 -8.59
C ALA A 88 -0.19 29.45 -8.44
N VAL A 89 0.79 29.86 -9.25
CA VAL A 89 2.09 29.19 -9.36
C VAL A 89 3.19 29.77 -8.45
N ALA A 90 3.08 31.03 -8.04
CA ALA A 90 4.09 31.72 -7.23
C ALA A 90 3.45 32.47 -6.05
N ASP A 91 4.16 32.68 -4.94
CA ASP A 91 3.64 33.30 -3.70
C ASP A 91 3.41 34.82 -3.85
N ILE A 92 2.51 35.17 -4.76
CA ILE A 92 2.10 36.52 -5.10
C ILE A 92 0.61 36.62 -4.79
N ARG A 93 0.24 37.54 -3.89
CA ARG A 93 -1.15 37.78 -3.52
C ARG A 93 -1.64 39.04 -4.19
N PHE A 94 -2.54 38.87 -5.15
CA PHE A 94 -3.18 39.98 -5.82
C PHE A 94 -4.45 40.40 -5.09
N SER A 95 -4.59 41.69 -4.82
CA SER A 95 -5.83 42.26 -4.27
C SER A 95 -6.28 43.48 -5.08
N GLU A 96 -7.51 43.49 -5.56
CA GLU A 96 -8.05 44.63 -6.30
C GLU A 96 -8.26 45.83 -5.38
N THR A 97 -7.90 47.02 -5.85
CA THR A 97 -8.19 48.29 -5.20
C THR A 97 -8.77 49.33 -6.16
N LEU A 98 -9.20 50.46 -5.60
CA LEU A 98 -9.72 51.61 -6.36
C LEU A 98 -8.62 52.26 -7.19
N ASP A 99 -9.03 52.87 -8.31
CA ASP A 99 -8.16 53.74 -9.12
C ASP A 99 -8.70 55.17 -9.10
N ASN A 100 -8.12 56.05 -8.28
CA ASN A 100 -8.54 57.43 -8.12
C ASN A 100 -7.36 58.38 -7.76
N GLU A 101 -7.65 59.64 -7.40
CA GLU A 101 -6.61 60.64 -7.14
C GLU A 101 -5.76 60.39 -5.89
N PHE A 102 -6.23 59.53 -4.97
CA PHE A 102 -5.57 59.24 -3.70
C PHE A 102 -4.96 57.85 -3.65
N GLU A 103 -5.47 56.92 -4.45
CA GLU A 103 -5.15 55.51 -4.36
C GLU A 103 -5.22 54.84 -5.73
N VAL A 104 -4.23 54.01 -6.04
CA VAL A 104 -4.14 53.18 -7.25
C VAL A 104 -3.49 51.84 -6.89
N GLY A 105 -3.60 50.85 -7.78
CA GLY A 105 -2.85 49.61 -7.71
C GLY A 105 -1.35 49.79 -7.99
N GLU A 106 -0.52 48.88 -7.49
CA GLU A 106 0.85 48.72 -7.98
C GLU A 106 0.89 48.19 -9.41
N ILE A 107 -0.13 47.45 -9.83
CA ILE A 107 -0.35 47.04 -11.23
C ILE A 107 -1.63 47.70 -11.72
N ARG A 108 -1.56 48.45 -12.82
CA ARG A 108 -2.72 49.14 -13.41
C ARG A 108 -2.88 48.74 -14.86
N LEU A 109 -4.08 48.35 -15.27
CA LEU A 109 -4.36 47.94 -16.64
C LEU A 109 -5.31 48.92 -17.31
N ALA A 110 -4.87 49.54 -18.41
CA ALA A 110 -5.69 50.46 -19.21
C ALA A 110 -5.46 50.29 -20.71
N ILE A 111 -6.42 50.71 -21.53
CA ILE A 111 -6.26 50.78 -22.98
C ILE A 111 -5.73 52.17 -23.34
N THR A 112 -4.63 52.26 -24.08
CA THR A 112 -4.09 53.53 -24.58
C THR A 112 -4.82 53.97 -25.86
N GLU A 113 -5.36 55.20 -25.88
CA GLU A 113 -5.99 55.79 -27.07
C GLU A 113 -4.99 56.52 -27.98
N SER A 114 -3.80 56.81 -27.45
CA SER A 114 -2.71 57.31 -28.28
C SER A 114 -2.25 56.24 -29.26
N ARG A 115 -1.69 56.68 -30.39
CA ARG A 115 -1.05 55.76 -31.33
C ARG A 115 0.03 55.02 -30.55
N VAL A 116 -0.21 53.74 -30.30
CA VAL A 116 0.92 52.81 -30.30
C VAL A 116 1.65 53.10 -31.60
N GLU A 117 2.92 53.55 -31.54
CA GLU A 117 3.74 53.61 -32.75
C GLU A 117 3.57 52.29 -33.51
N GLU A 118 3.46 52.34 -34.83
CA GLU A 118 3.18 51.18 -35.68
C GLU A 118 4.03 49.97 -35.26
N GLY A 119 3.45 48.98 -34.57
CA GLY A 119 4.12 47.69 -34.32
C GLY A 119 3.95 46.99 -32.97
N PHE A 120 3.30 47.56 -31.94
CA PHE A 120 3.15 46.88 -30.62
C PHE A 120 1.68 46.68 -30.21
N SER A 121 1.35 45.52 -29.64
CA SER A 121 -0.01 45.20 -29.16
C SER A 121 -0.26 45.60 -27.71
N ALA A 122 0.78 45.61 -26.87
CA ALA A 122 0.72 46.06 -25.48
C ALA A 122 2.12 46.46 -24.98
N TRP A 123 2.18 47.03 -23.77
CA TRP A 123 3.42 47.40 -23.09
C TRP A 123 3.24 47.44 -21.56
N ALA A 124 4.17 46.82 -20.84
CA ALA A 124 4.25 46.89 -19.39
C ALA A 124 5.53 47.58 -18.89
N TYR A 125 5.41 48.23 -17.74
CA TYR A 125 6.54 48.77 -17.00
C TYR A 125 6.98 47.78 -15.91
N LEU A 126 8.27 47.45 -15.93
CA LEU A 126 8.90 46.57 -14.94
C LEU A 126 8.81 47.10 -13.50
N PRO A 127 9.02 46.25 -12.48
CA PRO A 127 9.08 46.66 -11.08
C PRO A 127 10.02 47.85 -10.86
N SER A 128 9.49 48.94 -10.30
CA SER A 128 10.23 50.17 -10.10
C SER A 128 9.70 50.98 -8.92
N THR A 129 10.57 51.76 -8.28
CA THR A 129 10.17 52.75 -7.27
C THR A 129 9.46 53.96 -7.89
N ARG A 130 9.42 54.07 -9.23
CA ARG A 130 8.66 55.10 -9.93
C ARG A 130 7.17 54.74 -9.90
N PRO A 131 6.26 55.73 -9.88
CA PRO A 131 4.82 55.46 -9.83
C PRO A 131 4.28 54.76 -11.09
N ALA A 132 5.05 54.76 -12.17
CA ALA A 132 4.74 54.05 -13.41
C ALA A 132 5.10 52.56 -13.39
N GLY A 133 5.87 52.10 -12.40
CA GLY A 133 6.28 50.69 -12.33
C GLY A 133 5.07 49.79 -12.10
N GLY A 134 4.96 48.72 -12.88
CA GLY A 134 3.82 47.79 -12.85
C GLY A 134 2.65 48.18 -13.75
N ASP A 135 2.63 49.39 -14.34
CA ASP A 135 1.55 49.80 -15.23
C ASP A 135 1.61 49.07 -16.57
N ILE A 136 0.44 48.66 -17.07
CA ILE A 136 0.23 47.91 -18.30
C ILE A 136 -0.71 48.71 -19.21
N TRP A 137 -0.25 48.94 -20.44
CA TRP A 137 -0.97 49.64 -21.49
C TRP A 137 -1.30 48.68 -22.62
N LEU A 138 -2.60 48.45 -22.84
CA LEU A 138 -3.11 47.63 -23.93
C LEU A 138 -3.39 48.51 -25.16
N GLY A 139 -2.99 48.05 -26.35
CA GLY A 139 -3.16 48.78 -27.59
C GLY A 139 -4.63 48.88 -28.01
N ASN A 140 -5.13 50.08 -28.29
CA ASN A 140 -6.53 50.27 -28.69
C ASN A 140 -6.92 49.51 -29.97
N ASN A 141 -6.00 49.33 -30.93
CA ASN A 141 -6.32 48.61 -32.18
C ASN A 141 -6.64 47.13 -31.96
N ASP A 142 -6.00 46.52 -30.97
CA ASP A 142 -6.09 45.08 -30.74
C ASP A 142 -7.10 44.76 -29.62
N PHE A 143 -7.29 45.66 -28.65
CA PHE A 143 -8.12 45.38 -27.48
C PHE A 143 -9.46 46.15 -27.45
N ALA A 144 -9.60 47.26 -28.16
CA ALA A 144 -10.83 48.04 -28.07
C ALA A 144 -12.02 47.28 -28.69
N GLY A 145 -12.99 46.92 -27.86
CA GLY A 145 -14.17 46.16 -28.28
C GLY A 145 -13.92 44.67 -28.53
N GLN A 146 -12.72 44.15 -28.24
CA GLN A 146 -12.40 42.72 -28.29
C GLN A 146 -12.53 42.06 -26.91
N ALA A 147 -12.92 40.79 -26.90
CA ALA A 147 -12.91 39.97 -25.68
C ALA A 147 -11.49 39.43 -25.42
N ILE A 148 -11.12 39.31 -24.16
CA ILE A 148 -9.84 38.73 -23.71
C ILE A 148 -10.15 37.30 -23.26
N ALA A 149 -10.57 36.44 -24.17
CA ALA A 149 -11.01 35.09 -23.82
C ALA A 149 -9.79 34.16 -23.60
N PRO A 150 -9.84 33.21 -22.65
CA PRO A 150 -8.84 32.15 -22.57
C PRO A 150 -8.60 31.49 -23.93
N LEU A 151 -7.36 31.05 -24.17
CA LEU A 151 -6.86 30.54 -25.45
C LEU A 151 -6.76 31.57 -26.59
N SER A 152 -7.09 32.84 -26.38
CA SER A 152 -6.94 33.90 -27.37
C SER A 152 -5.58 34.61 -27.28
N SER A 153 -5.15 35.25 -28.38
CA SER A 153 -3.93 36.07 -28.40
C SER A 153 -4.00 37.24 -27.42
N GLU A 154 -5.18 37.80 -27.20
CA GLU A 154 -5.40 38.90 -26.27
C GLU A 154 -5.19 38.47 -24.82
N PHE A 155 -5.68 37.29 -24.42
CA PHE A 155 -5.46 36.75 -23.08
C PHE A 155 -3.98 36.42 -22.84
N PHE A 156 -3.35 35.76 -23.82
CA PHE A 156 -1.91 35.51 -23.80
C PHE A 156 -1.08 36.80 -23.66
N THR A 157 -1.46 37.86 -24.38
CA THR A 157 -0.79 39.16 -24.27
C THR A 157 -0.96 39.76 -22.87
N VAL A 158 -2.13 39.65 -22.25
CA VAL A 158 -2.32 40.11 -20.87
C VAL A 158 -1.44 39.33 -19.89
N LEU A 159 -1.36 38.00 -20.02
CA LEU A 159 -0.44 37.18 -19.23
C LEU A 159 1.03 37.64 -19.39
N HIS A 160 1.46 37.84 -20.64
CA HIS A 160 2.80 38.32 -21.00
C HIS A 160 3.14 39.65 -20.32
N GLU A 161 2.24 40.64 -20.41
CA GLU A 161 2.47 41.96 -19.82
C GLU A 161 2.46 41.93 -18.29
N ILE A 162 1.67 41.05 -17.66
CA ILE A 162 1.76 40.84 -16.20
C ILE A 162 3.12 40.23 -15.85
N GLY A 163 3.65 39.31 -16.66
CA GLY A 163 5.01 38.77 -16.50
C GLY A 163 6.07 39.88 -16.44
N HIS A 164 6.01 40.85 -17.36
CA HIS A 164 6.83 42.05 -17.30
C HIS A 164 6.59 42.91 -16.06
N ALA A 165 5.33 43.18 -15.69
CA ALA A 165 5.00 43.94 -14.48
C ALA A 165 5.54 43.29 -13.20
N LEU A 166 5.82 41.99 -13.23
CA LEU A 166 6.42 41.20 -12.14
C LEU A 166 7.94 41.03 -12.26
N GLY A 167 8.58 41.52 -13.32
CA GLY A 167 10.04 41.55 -13.45
C GLY A 167 10.64 40.53 -14.42
N LEU A 168 9.80 39.85 -15.21
CA LEU A 168 10.29 39.02 -16.30
C LEU A 168 10.70 39.88 -17.51
N LYS A 169 11.70 39.44 -18.26
CA LYS A 169 12.13 40.04 -19.55
C LYS A 169 11.89 39.06 -20.69
N HIS A 170 11.99 39.55 -21.93
CA HIS A 170 12.00 38.67 -23.08
C HIS A 170 13.24 37.76 -23.06
N PRO A 171 13.10 36.48 -23.45
CA PRO A 171 14.17 35.49 -23.39
C PRO A 171 15.31 35.76 -24.39
N PHE A 172 15.10 36.64 -25.37
CA PHE A 172 16.11 37.03 -26.36
C PHE A 172 16.75 38.39 -26.09
N ASP A 173 16.30 39.18 -25.12
CA ASP A 173 16.85 40.51 -24.86
C ASP A 173 18.26 40.46 -24.25
N ASP A 174 19.21 41.23 -24.82
CA ASP A 174 20.57 41.43 -24.30
C ASP A 174 20.84 42.78 -23.65
N GLU A 175 19.98 43.78 -23.88
CA GLU A 175 20.36 45.17 -23.59
C GLU A 175 20.10 45.62 -22.14
N LYS A 176 19.52 44.77 -21.27
CA LYS A 176 19.08 45.20 -19.93
C LYS A 176 19.42 44.21 -18.79
N GLY A 177 20.69 44.21 -18.39
CA GLY A 177 21.14 43.70 -17.08
C GLY A 177 21.98 42.42 -17.15
N ASN A 178 21.39 41.34 -17.62
CA ASN A 178 21.98 40.01 -17.69
C ASN A 178 21.83 39.46 -19.11
N GLY A 179 22.94 39.31 -19.84
CA GLY A 179 22.95 38.89 -21.24
C GLY A 179 22.57 37.42 -21.51
N ALA A 180 21.99 36.71 -20.54
CA ALA A 180 21.44 35.37 -20.72
C ALA A 180 20.28 35.37 -21.72
N ARG A 181 20.25 34.34 -22.57
CA ARG A 181 19.26 34.16 -23.62
C ARG A 181 18.87 32.70 -23.79
N LEU A 182 17.60 32.43 -24.09
CA LEU A 182 17.19 31.10 -24.49
C LEU A 182 17.64 30.79 -25.94
N PRO A 183 17.99 29.54 -26.26
CA PRO A 183 18.25 29.13 -27.63
C PRO A 183 16.97 29.22 -28.46
N GLY A 184 17.05 29.86 -29.63
CA GLY A 184 15.97 29.88 -30.62
C GLY A 184 16.04 28.72 -31.64
N GLY A 185 15.03 28.65 -32.50
CA GLY A 185 14.91 27.65 -33.57
C GLY A 185 14.21 26.34 -33.14
N PRO A 186 14.16 25.33 -34.03
CA PRO A 186 13.32 24.14 -33.85
C PRO A 186 13.59 23.29 -32.61
N ALA A 187 14.85 23.27 -32.15
CA ALA A 187 15.24 22.56 -30.92
C ALA A 187 15.50 23.55 -29.76
N GLY A 188 15.14 24.81 -29.94
CA GLY A 188 15.30 25.87 -28.96
C GLY A 188 14.11 25.94 -27.99
N THR A 189 14.32 26.62 -26.87
CA THR A 189 13.30 26.87 -25.84
C THR A 189 12.78 28.31 -25.84
N ASP A 190 13.30 29.18 -26.72
CA ASP A 190 12.71 30.49 -27.00
C ASP A 190 11.44 30.37 -27.87
N ASN A 191 10.35 29.88 -27.28
CA ASN A 191 9.02 29.80 -27.91
C ASN A 191 7.90 29.62 -26.87
N TYR A 192 6.64 29.73 -27.32
CA TYR A 192 5.45 29.73 -26.46
C TYR A 192 5.21 28.41 -25.72
N PHE A 193 5.86 27.31 -26.09
CA PHE A 193 5.75 26.05 -25.35
C PHE A 193 6.50 26.09 -24.02
N TYR A 194 7.49 26.98 -23.86
CA TYR A 194 8.33 27.03 -22.67
C TYR A 194 8.19 28.33 -21.89
N THR A 195 7.86 29.43 -22.56
CA THR A 195 7.68 30.73 -21.90
C THR A 195 6.70 31.62 -22.65
N ILE A 196 5.75 32.21 -21.92
CA ILE A 196 4.85 33.25 -22.43
C ILE A 196 5.62 34.53 -22.80
N MET A 197 6.86 34.69 -22.35
CA MET A 197 7.69 35.86 -22.64
C MET A 197 8.38 35.79 -24.00
N SER A 198 8.32 34.67 -24.72
CA SER A 198 8.85 34.57 -26.07
C SER A 198 7.97 35.32 -27.09
N TYR A 199 8.52 35.63 -28.26
CA TYR A 199 7.80 36.12 -29.44
C TYR A 199 7.66 35.04 -30.54
N THR A 200 8.18 33.84 -30.29
CA THR A 200 8.16 32.74 -31.26
C THR A 200 6.99 31.81 -30.95
N SER A 201 5.90 31.95 -31.70
CA SER A 201 4.76 31.03 -31.60
C SER A 201 5.04 29.67 -32.24
N ASP A 202 5.65 29.67 -33.43
CA ASP A 202 6.00 28.47 -34.18
C ASP A 202 7.48 28.11 -33.97
N PRO A 203 7.79 27.05 -33.19
CA PRO A 203 9.17 26.68 -32.90
C PRO A 203 9.94 26.26 -34.17
N THR A 204 9.27 25.87 -35.25
CA THR A 204 9.93 25.45 -36.50
C THR A 204 10.61 26.61 -37.24
N GLY A 205 10.34 27.85 -36.82
CA GLY A 205 10.89 29.08 -37.42
C GLY A 205 10.17 29.52 -38.69
N ASN A 206 8.98 28.99 -38.96
CA ASN A 206 8.09 29.49 -40.02
C ASN A 206 7.11 30.54 -39.45
N ASP A 207 6.54 31.37 -40.32
CA ASP A 207 5.51 32.36 -39.94
C ASP A 207 4.11 31.71 -39.93
N TYR A 208 3.93 30.64 -39.14
CA TYR A 208 2.62 30.00 -38.95
C TYR A 208 2.03 30.39 -37.60
N TYR A 209 0.72 30.63 -37.59
CA TYR A 209 0.01 31.10 -36.41
C TYR A 209 -0.73 29.94 -35.75
N PRO A 210 -0.62 29.76 -34.43
CA PRO A 210 -1.38 28.73 -33.74
C PRO A 210 -2.86 29.13 -33.69
N ASP A 211 -3.73 28.13 -33.62
CA ASP A 211 -5.18 28.33 -33.50
C ASP A 211 -5.64 28.64 -32.07
N ARG A 212 -4.72 28.59 -31.10
CA ARG A 212 -4.91 28.88 -29.67
C ARG A 212 -3.59 29.30 -29.02
N TYR A 213 -3.65 29.82 -27.81
CA TYR A 213 -2.49 30.32 -27.06
C TYR A 213 -2.51 29.84 -25.61
N PRO A 214 -1.36 29.87 -24.90
CA PRO A 214 -1.28 29.50 -23.49
C PRO A 214 -2.28 30.21 -22.58
N THR A 215 -2.84 29.47 -21.61
CA THR A 215 -3.77 29.99 -20.58
C THR A 215 -3.14 30.15 -19.20
N THR A 216 -1.92 29.63 -19.00
CA THR A 216 -1.14 29.74 -17.77
C THR A 216 0.26 30.27 -18.07
N PRO A 217 1.03 30.69 -17.06
CA PRO A 217 2.49 30.70 -17.17
C PRO A 217 2.99 29.32 -17.60
N MET A 218 4.00 29.29 -18.47
CA MET A 218 4.60 28.05 -18.96
C MET A 218 5.81 27.66 -18.11
N LEU A 219 6.37 26.48 -18.37
CA LEU A 219 7.41 25.84 -17.56
C LEU A 219 8.55 26.75 -17.07
N LEU A 220 9.11 27.60 -17.93
CA LEU A 220 10.20 28.50 -17.55
C LEU A 220 9.70 29.77 -16.86
N ASP A 221 8.47 30.21 -17.15
CA ASP A 221 7.86 31.34 -16.45
C ASP A 221 7.60 30.97 -14.99
N ILE A 222 7.09 29.76 -14.73
CA ILE A 222 6.84 29.25 -13.38
C ILE A 222 8.14 29.23 -12.58
N GLN A 223 9.19 28.60 -13.09
CA GLN A 223 10.50 28.58 -12.43
C GLN A 223 11.04 29.98 -12.15
N ALA A 224 10.95 30.90 -13.12
CA ALA A 224 11.42 32.27 -12.94
C ALA A 224 10.61 33.03 -11.89
N LEU A 225 9.28 32.90 -11.90
CA LEU A 225 8.40 33.52 -10.92
C LEU A 225 8.61 32.94 -9.52
N GLN A 226 8.76 31.62 -9.39
CA GLN A 226 9.05 30.97 -8.11
C GLN A 226 10.45 31.31 -7.59
N TYR A 227 11.44 31.46 -8.47
CA TYR A 227 12.75 31.99 -8.07
C TYR A 227 12.64 33.42 -7.50
N LEU A 228 11.82 34.28 -8.13
CA LEU A 228 11.60 35.64 -7.65
C LEU A 228 10.82 35.67 -6.33
N TYR A 229 9.68 34.99 -6.27
CA TYR A 229 8.63 35.21 -5.27
C TYR A 229 8.39 34.02 -4.35
N GLY A 230 8.98 32.85 -4.62
CA GLY A 230 8.70 31.59 -3.92
C GLY A 230 7.52 30.86 -4.54
N GLU A 231 7.45 29.56 -4.29
CA GLU A 231 6.34 28.68 -4.68
C GLU A 231 5.06 29.00 -3.92
N ASN A 232 3.91 28.95 -4.59
CA ASN A 232 2.64 29.07 -3.89
C ASN A 232 2.19 27.72 -3.31
N ARG A 233 2.68 27.40 -2.12
CA ARG A 233 2.31 26.18 -1.36
C ARG A 233 0.86 26.18 -0.79
N ARG A 234 -0.03 26.98 -1.36
CA ARG A 234 -1.44 27.13 -0.91
C ARG A 234 -2.43 26.84 -2.03
N HIS A 235 -1.94 26.69 -3.24
CA HIS A 235 -2.74 26.36 -4.41
C HIS A 235 -2.56 24.88 -4.65
N ALA A 236 -3.67 24.13 -4.69
CA ALA A 236 -3.68 22.71 -5.00
C ALA A 236 -2.69 21.97 -4.09
N GLY A 237 -3.10 21.74 -2.84
CA GLY A 237 -2.19 21.29 -1.76
C GLY A 237 -2.72 20.07 -1.00
N GLY A 238 -3.65 19.38 -1.63
CA GLY A 238 -4.18 18.09 -1.24
C GLY A 238 -4.81 17.47 -2.47
N ASP A 239 -5.22 16.21 -2.38
CA ASP A 239 -5.53 15.34 -3.52
C ASP A 239 -6.42 15.98 -4.60
N ASN A 240 -5.87 16.15 -5.80
CA ASN A 240 -6.50 16.84 -6.92
C ASN A 240 -6.56 15.99 -8.19
N THR A 241 -7.71 16.02 -8.86
CA THR A 241 -7.91 15.35 -10.15
C THR A 241 -7.99 16.38 -11.28
N TYR A 242 -7.08 16.29 -12.23
CA TYR A 242 -7.02 17.10 -13.45
C TYR A 242 -7.67 16.35 -14.61
N VAL A 243 -8.88 16.77 -14.98
CA VAL A 243 -9.71 16.07 -15.97
C VAL A 243 -9.56 16.67 -17.37
N PHE A 244 -9.21 15.82 -18.33
CA PHE A 244 -9.04 16.15 -19.75
C PHE A 244 -9.98 15.33 -20.63
N SER A 245 -10.19 15.76 -21.88
CA SER A 245 -11.14 15.09 -22.80
C SER A 245 -10.72 15.20 -24.26
N ASP A 246 -11.24 14.30 -25.10
CA ASP A 246 -10.98 14.25 -26.55
C ASP A 246 -11.29 15.57 -27.28
N THR A 247 -12.33 16.28 -26.86
CA THR A 247 -12.79 17.54 -27.46
C THR A 247 -12.19 18.78 -26.82
N GLY A 248 -11.47 18.62 -25.71
CA GLY A 248 -10.84 19.71 -24.99
C GLY A 248 -9.74 20.39 -25.80
N ARG A 249 -9.51 21.68 -25.51
CA ARG A 249 -8.48 22.50 -26.15
C ARG A 249 -7.59 23.05 -25.05
N TYR A 250 -6.36 22.54 -24.95
CA TYR A 250 -5.45 22.85 -23.86
C TYR A 250 -4.13 23.41 -24.41
N TRP A 251 -3.57 24.36 -23.68
CA TRP A 251 -2.18 24.81 -23.79
C TRP A 251 -1.78 25.43 -22.46
N GLU A 252 -1.32 24.61 -21.53
CA GLU A 252 -1.14 25.03 -20.14
C GLU A 252 -0.09 24.20 -19.39
N THR A 253 0.24 24.63 -18.18
CA THR A 253 1.16 23.92 -17.28
C THR A 253 0.50 23.76 -15.92
N ILE A 254 0.49 22.53 -15.40
CA ILE A 254 -0.01 22.16 -14.09
C ILE A 254 1.01 22.55 -13.03
N TRP A 255 0.55 23.27 -12.01
CA TRP A 255 1.25 23.47 -10.75
C TRP A 255 0.38 22.91 -9.64
N ASP A 256 0.90 21.90 -8.96
CA ASP A 256 0.36 21.37 -7.71
C ASP A 256 1.46 21.51 -6.65
N SER A 257 1.06 21.75 -5.41
CA SER A 257 1.98 21.95 -4.29
C SER A 257 2.06 20.77 -3.32
N GLY A 258 1.25 19.72 -3.55
CA GLY A 258 1.31 18.42 -2.91
C GLY A 258 -0.08 17.80 -2.74
N GLY A 259 -0.13 16.51 -2.48
CA GLY A 259 -1.35 15.71 -2.48
C GLY A 259 -1.03 14.35 -3.08
N ILE A 260 -2.05 13.50 -3.24
CA ILE A 260 -2.01 12.42 -4.24
C ILE A 260 -2.88 12.89 -5.40
N ASP A 261 -2.24 13.17 -6.53
CA ASP A 261 -2.84 13.87 -7.65
C ASP A 261 -2.96 12.98 -8.88
N THR A 262 -4.07 13.17 -9.60
CA THR A 262 -4.46 12.32 -10.73
C THR A 262 -4.59 13.14 -12.01
N ILE A 263 -3.99 12.69 -13.10
CA ILE A 263 -4.38 13.08 -14.46
C ILE A 263 -5.41 12.07 -14.98
N ASP A 264 -6.64 12.53 -15.23
CA ASP A 264 -7.76 11.71 -15.72
C ASP A 264 -8.11 12.12 -17.17
N TYR A 265 -7.80 11.25 -18.13
CA TYR A 265 -8.13 11.48 -19.53
C TYR A 265 -9.41 10.76 -19.98
N GLN A 266 -10.52 11.48 -19.91
CA GLN A 266 -11.84 10.99 -20.29
C GLN A 266 -12.07 11.05 -21.81
N ALA A 267 -11.33 10.24 -22.56
CA ALA A 267 -11.45 10.16 -24.02
C ALA A 267 -11.94 8.78 -24.49
N ALA A 268 -12.81 8.75 -25.50
CA ALA A 268 -13.36 7.49 -26.02
C ALA A 268 -12.78 7.07 -27.38
N LYS A 269 -11.87 7.85 -27.98
CA LYS A 269 -11.53 7.74 -29.42
C LYS A 269 -10.11 8.07 -29.81
N THR A 270 -9.35 8.72 -28.94
CA THR A 270 -8.02 9.23 -29.24
C THR A 270 -7.12 8.80 -28.12
N GLY A 271 -6.06 8.07 -28.46
CA GLY A 271 -5.01 7.74 -27.50
C GLY A 271 -4.31 9.00 -27.00
N ALA A 272 -3.93 8.98 -25.75
CA ALA A 272 -3.18 9.97 -25.01
C ALA A 272 -1.72 9.55 -24.90
N THR A 273 -0.88 10.53 -24.64
CA THR A 273 0.41 10.28 -24.00
C THR A 273 0.42 11.08 -22.72
N ILE A 274 0.46 10.40 -21.58
CA ILE A 274 0.50 11.00 -20.25
C ILE A 274 1.90 10.80 -19.69
N ASP A 275 2.57 11.86 -19.31
CA ASP A 275 3.91 11.83 -18.72
C ASP A 275 3.90 12.56 -17.38
N LEU A 276 3.99 11.79 -16.29
CA LEU A 276 3.88 12.29 -14.92
C LEU A 276 5.18 12.96 -14.42
N ARG A 277 6.25 12.97 -15.20
CA ARG A 277 7.52 13.58 -14.78
C ARG A 277 7.44 15.09 -14.85
N GLN A 278 7.95 15.74 -13.81
CA GLN A 278 8.10 17.18 -13.80
C GLN A 278 8.90 17.71 -15.00
N GLY A 279 8.41 18.79 -15.61
CA GLY A 279 8.99 19.39 -16.82
C GLY A 279 8.66 18.66 -18.12
N SER A 280 7.99 17.50 -18.06
CA SER A 280 7.49 16.80 -19.23
C SER A 280 6.18 17.37 -19.73
N TRP A 281 5.79 16.95 -20.93
CA TRP A 281 4.55 17.30 -21.58
C TRP A 281 3.74 16.06 -21.91
N SER A 282 2.42 16.24 -21.93
CA SER A 282 1.43 15.23 -22.28
C SER A 282 0.66 15.66 -23.54
N SER A 283 0.21 14.66 -24.29
CA SER A 283 -0.73 14.81 -25.41
C SER A 283 -2.15 14.54 -24.93
N LEU A 284 -2.85 15.60 -24.55
CA LEU A 284 -4.20 15.58 -23.99
C LEU A 284 -5.14 16.47 -24.81
N GLY A 285 -6.22 15.87 -25.33
CA GLY A 285 -7.24 16.57 -26.11
C GLY A 285 -6.82 16.91 -27.55
N GLN A 286 -7.39 17.99 -28.09
CA GLN A 286 -7.17 18.37 -29.49
C GLN A 286 -5.77 18.97 -29.69
N PRO A 287 -4.97 18.48 -30.66
CA PRO A 287 -3.65 19.03 -30.92
C PRO A 287 -3.73 20.49 -31.39
N ILE A 288 -2.65 21.24 -31.16
CA ILE A 288 -2.54 22.64 -31.56
C ILE A 288 -2.30 22.70 -33.07
N GLU A 289 -3.10 23.49 -33.78
CA GLU A 289 -2.98 23.63 -35.23
C GLU A 289 -2.16 24.87 -35.58
N PHE A 290 -1.09 24.70 -36.33
CA PHE A 290 -0.32 25.82 -36.90
C PHE A 290 -0.80 26.11 -38.32
N ARG A 291 -1.30 27.32 -38.54
CA ARG A 291 -2.04 27.70 -39.75
C ARG A 291 -1.33 28.82 -40.52
N SER A 292 -1.45 28.78 -41.84
CA SER A 292 -1.03 29.85 -42.74
C SER A 292 -2.04 30.01 -43.87
N ASN A 293 -2.39 31.26 -44.20
CA ASN A 293 -3.39 31.59 -45.23
C ASN A 293 -4.73 30.84 -45.06
N GLY A 294 -5.13 30.55 -43.81
CA GLY A 294 -6.37 29.84 -43.46
C GLY A 294 -6.28 28.31 -43.52
N PHE A 295 -5.13 27.73 -43.86
CA PHE A 295 -4.93 26.27 -43.94
C PHE A 295 -4.00 25.76 -42.84
N VAL A 296 -4.34 24.61 -42.25
CA VAL A 296 -3.46 23.87 -41.32
C VAL A 296 -2.22 23.41 -42.07
N GLN A 297 -1.04 23.73 -41.54
CA GLN A 297 0.25 23.33 -42.08
C GLN A 297 0.74 22.06 -41.36
N TYR A 298 0.68 22.07 -40.03
CA TYR A 298 0.97 20.93 -39.18
C TYR A 298 0.20 21.06 -37.86
N THR A 299 0.20 19.98 -37.09
CA THR A 299 -0.36 19.91 -35.73
C THR A 299 0.73 19.53 -34.75
N ASP A 300 0.66 20.05 -33.53
CA ASP A 300 1.55 19.72 -32.42
C ASP A 300 0.72 19.15 -31.26
N GLU A 301 1.13 18.00 -30.75
CA GLU A 301 0.39 17.23 -29.75
C GLU A 301 0.72 17.65 -28.31
N ARG A 302 1.79 18.42 -28.13
CA ARG A 302 2.23 18.90 -26.82
C ARG A 302 1.23 19.95 -26.32
N THR A 303 0.44 19.62 -25.32
CA THR A 303 -0.75 20.41 -24.93
C THR A 303 -0.77 20.76 -23.44
N VAL A 304 -0.28 19.87 -22.58
CA VAL A 304 -0.25 20.07 -21.12
C VAL A 304 1.15 19.75 -20.61
N TRP A 305 1.68 20.57 -19.71
CA TRP A 305 2.97 20.36 -19.05
C TRP A 305 2.77 20.15 -17.55
N ILE A 306 3.72 19.50 -16.90
CA ILE A 306 3.85 19.50 -15.44
C ILE A 306 5.01 20.44 -15.07
N ALA A 307 4.78 21.38 -14.16
CA ALA A 307 5.82 22.31 -13.72
C ALA A 307 6.93 21.58 -12.93
N PHE A 308 8.13 22.18 -12.88
CA PHE A 308 9.17 21.71 -11.95
C PHE A 308 8.73 21.92 -10.50
N GLY A 309 8.96 20.91 -9.66
CA GLY A 309 8.53 20.89 -8.26
C GLY A 309 7.07 20.47 -8.05
N THR A 310 6.35 20.10 -9.11
CA THR A 310 5.04 19.44 -9.05
C THR A 310 5.25 17.93 -9.09
N GLU A 311 4.61 17.22 -8.18
CA GLU A 311 4.55 15.76 -8.09
C GLU A 311 3.10 15.36 -8.47
N ILE A 312 2.95 14.33 -9.31
CA ILE A 312 1.65 13.77 -9.71
C ILE A 312 1.82 12.25 -9.71
N GLU A 313 0.97 11.53 -9.00
CA GLU A 313 1.16 10.12 -8.67
C GLU A 313 0.31 9.20 -9.57
N GLU A 314 -0.80 9.69 -10.13
CA GLU A 314 -1.76 8.82 -10.82
C GLU A 314 -2.05 9.27 -12.26
N ALA A 315 -2.17 8.29 -13.16
CA ALA A 315 -2.59 8.50 -14.55
C ALA A 315 -3.69 7.53 -14.96
N LEU A 316 -4.81 8.08 -15.43
CA LEU A 316 -5.94 7.33 -16.00
C LEU A 316 -6.06 7.64 -17.50
N GLY A 317 -5.89 6.60 -18.33
CA GLY A 317 -6.07 6.63 -19.78
C GLY A 317 -7.54 6.74 -20.21
N GLY A 318 -7.76 6.84 -21.51
CA GLY A 318 -9.06 6.80 -22.16
C GLY A 318 -9.45 5.39 -22.62
N GLU A 319 -10.40 5.29 -23.54
CA GLU A 319 -10.88 4.02 -24.12
C GLU A 319 -10.17 3.66 -25.46
N ALA A 320 -9.03 4.28 -25.74
CA ALA A 320 -8.23 4.01 -26.94
C ALA A 320 -6.77 3.87 -26.53
N GLY A 321 -5.99 3.06 -27.27
CA GLY A 321 -4.60 2.77 -26.89
C GLY A 321 -3.76 4.00 -26.53
N ASP A 322 -3.35 4.06 -25.27
CA ASP A 322 -2.67 5.14 -24.60
C ASP A 322 -1.21 4.78 -24.29
N THR A 323 -0.43 5.79 -23.89
CA THR A 323 0.90 5.58 -23.34
C THR A 323 1.05 6.39 -22.07
N LEU A 324 1.28 5.71 -20.95
CA LEU A 324 1.35 6.26 -19.61
C LEU A 324 2.78 6.09 -19.10
N TYR A 325 3.44 7.21 -18.81
CA TYR A 325 4.75 7.24 -18.17
C TYR A 325 4.59 7.77 -16.75
N GLY A 326 4.95 6.96 -15.77
CA GLY A 326 5.14 7.32 -14.38
C GLY A 326 6.34 8.25 -14.18
N ASN A 327 6.81 8.35 -12.94
CA ASN A 327 7.92 9.18 -12.50
C ASN A 327 8.77 8.43 -11.46
N ASP A 328 9.37 9.15 -10.50
CA ASP A 328 10.26 8.53 -9.50
C ASP A 328 9.51 8.24 -8.18
N LEU A 329 8.18 8.28 -8.20
CA LEU A 329 7.27 8.06 -7.05
C LEU A 329 6.48 6.78 -7.28
N ASP A 330 5.88 6.26 -6.22
CA ASP A 330 4.91 5.16 -6.31
C ASP A 330 3.69 5.63 -7.14
N ASN A 331 3.52 5.09 -8.34
CA ASN A 331 2.48 5.52 -9.26
C ASN A 331 1.34 4.52 -9.39
N TYR A 332 0.14 5.05 -9.62
CA TYR A 332 -1.01 4.25 -10.04
C TYR A 332 -1.34 4.55 -11.50
N LEU A 333 -1.11 3.56 -12.37
CA LEU A 333 -1.30 3.69 -13.82
C LEU A 333 -2.43 2.77 -14.27
N TYR A 334 -3.46 3.34 -14.92
CA TYR A 334 -4.58 2.56 -15.47
C TYR A 334 -4.93 3.04 -16.87
N GLY A 335 -4.64 2.21 -17.88
CA GLY A 335 -4.86 2.53 -19.28
C GLY A 335 -6.34 2.57 -19.70
N HIS A 336 -7.24 1.92 -18.94
CA HIS A 336 -8.62 1.65 -19.37
C HIS A 336 -8.65 0.83 -20.67
N TRP A 337 -9.56 1.07 -21.61
CA TRP A 337 -9.69 0.17 -22.77
C TRP A 337 -8.70 0.54 -23.86
N GLY A 338 -8.23 -0.43 -24.63
CA GLY A 338 -7.34 -0.20 -25.77
C GLY A 338 -5.97 -0.80 -25.51
N GLU A 339 -5.20 -1.01 -26.59
CA GLU A 339 -3.84 -1.54 -26.44
C GLU A 339 -2.92 -0.45 -25.85
N ASP A 340 -2.71 -0.49 -24.54
CA ASP A 340 -2.01 0.52 -23.77
C ASP A 340 -0.55 0.15 -23.50
N ALA A 341 0.27 1.15 -23.18
CA ALA A 341 1.64 0.95 -22.70
C ALA A 341 1.88 1.74 -21.42
N LEU A 342 2.09 1.03 -20.31
CA LEU A 342 2.29 1.58 -18.97
C LEU A 342 3.74 1.36 -18.54
N TYR A 343 4.41 2.44 -18.12
CA TYR A 343 5.78 2.45 -17.66
C TYR A 343 5.83 3.11 -16.27
N GLY A 344 6.15 2.36 -15.22
CA GLY A 344 6.23 2.87 -13.84
C GLY A 344 7.46 3.76 -13.60
N PHE A 345 8.63 3.24 -13.98
CA PHE A 345 9.97 3.79 -13.73
C PHE A 345 10.54 3.46 -12.35
N ASP A 346 10.78 4.46 -11.48
CA ASP A 346 11.34 4.23 -10.14
C ASP A 346 10.18 4.38 -9.14
N GLY A 347 10.11 3.56 -8.10
CA GLY A 347 8.99 3.58 -7.14
C GLY A 347 8.32 2.21 -7.06
N ASP A 348 7.48 1.99 -6.06
CA ASP A 348 6.70 0.76 -5.94
C ASP A 348 5.35 0.98 -6.67
N ASP A 349 5.32 0.69 -7.98
CA ASP A 349 4.22 1.08 -8.86
C ASP A 349 3.08 0.07 -8.88
N ILE A 350 1.85 0.58 -9.03
CA ILE A 350 0.65 -0.22 -9.33
C ILE A 350 0.27 -0.01 -10.79
N LEU A 351 0.48 -1.04 -11.59
CA LEU A 351 0.06 -1.12 -12.97
C LEU A 351 -1.25 -1.89 -13.05
N ARG A 352 -2.35 -1.21 -13.37
CA ARG A 352 -3.67 -1.83 -13.40
C ARG A 352 -3.99 -2.42 -14.77
N LEU A 353 -4.36 -3.69 -14.76
CA LEU A 353 -4.86 -4.41 -15.93
C LEU A 353 -6.17 -3.82 -16.44
N SER A 354 -6.35 -3.92 -17.75
CA SER A 354 -7.60 -3.63 -18.43
C SER A 354 -7.98 -4.72 -19.45
N LEU A 355 -9.21 -4.66 -19.93
CA LEU A 355 -9.78 -5.69 -20.80
C LEU A 355 -9.91 -5.20 -22.25
N ASP A 356 -9.23 -5.87 -23.18
CA ASP A 356 -9.26 -5.49 -24.60
C ASP A 356 -10.04 -6.45 -25.50
N VAL A 357 -9.73 -7.74 -25.39
CA VAL A 357 -10.24 -8.75 -26.32
C VAL A 357 -10.81 -9.94 -25.58
N SER A 358 -11.93 -10.46 -26.10
CA SER A 358 -12.51 -11.71 -25.63
C SER A 358 -12.22 -12.85 -26.59
N GLY A 359 -11.89 -14.02 -26.03
CA GLY A 359 -11.67 -15.25 -26.80
C GLY A 359 -10.22 -15.50 -27.22
N GLY A 360 -9.90 -16.77 -27.41
CA GLY A 360 -8.54 -17.21 -27.72
C GLY A 360 -8.22 -18.55 -27.06
N ARG A 361 -6.98 -18.99 -27.22
CA ARG A 361 -6.43 -20.12 -26.47
C ARG A 361 -5.02 -19.78 -26.07
N LEU A 362 -4.70 -20.03 -24.81
CA LEU A 362 -3.33 -20.06 -24.31
C LEU A 362 -2.81 -21.48 -24.42
N HIS A 363 -1.50 -21.63 -24.53
CA HIS A 363 -0.88 -22.90 -24.23
C HIS A 363 0.40 -22.68 -23.49
N HIS A 364 0.57 -23.47 -22.45
CA HIS A 364 1.77 -23.57 -21.66
C HIS A 364 2.99 -23.80 -22.56
N ALA A 365 3.75 -22.75 -22.83
CA ALA A 365 4.84 -22.73 -23.79
C ALA A 365 6.16 -23.24 -23.17
N GLY A 366 6.24 -23.27 -21.84
CA GLY A 366 7.46 -23.52 -21.08
C GLY A 366 8.40 -22.33 -21.08
N SER A 367 9.55 -22.50 -20.47
CA SER A 367 10.55 -21.44 -20.23
C SER A 367 11.85 -21.68 -21.03
N PRO A 368 12.79 -20.72 -21.12
CA PRO A 368 14.02 -20.89 -21.88
C PRO A 368 14.90 -22.05 -21.39
N GLY A 369 14.77 -23.22 -22.04
CA GLY A 369 15.51 -24.44 -21.69
C GLY A 369 14.63 -25.58 -21.18
N TYR A 370 13.36 -25.31 -20.90
CA TYR A 370 12.36 -26.26 -20.43
C TYR A 370 11.19 -26.34 -21.41
N ALA A 371 10.88 -27.54 -21.88
CA ALA A 371 9.80 -27.72 -22.83
C ALA A 371 8.44 -27.54 -22.14
N GLY A 372 7.54 -26.75 -22.73
CA GLY A 372 6.18 -26.62 -22.22
C GLY A 372 5.38 -27.94 -22.28
N LEU A 373 4.42 -28.06 -21.36
CA LEU A 373 3.51 -29.21 -21.26
C LEU A 373 2.48 -29.27 -22.41
N ASN A 374 2.36 -28.19 -23.19
CA ASN A 374 1.41 -28.07 -24.30
C ASN A 374 -0.06 -28.20 -23.87
N LEU A 375 -0.33 -28.04 -22.56
CA LEU A 375 -1.65 -27.85 -21.99
C LEU A 375 -2.26 -26.59 -22.62
N SER A 376 -3.56 -26.62 -22.90
CA SER A 376 -4.25 -25.49 -23.52
C SER A 376 -5.46 -25.07 -22.70
N VAL A 377 -5.55 -23.80 -22.37
CA VAL A 377 -6.73 -23.20 -21.75
C VAL A 377 -7.48 -22.40 -22.81
N SER A 378 -8.81 -22.53 -22.79
CA SER A 378 -9.69 -21.75 -23.66
C SER A 378 -10.00 -20.43 -22.98
N LEU A 379 -9.83 -19.33 -23.71
CA LEU A 379 -10.25 -18.00 -23.27
C LEU A 379 -11.64 -17.65 -23.80
N ASP A 380 -12.38 -18.62 -24.35
CA ASP A 380 -13.75 -18.41 -24.83
C ASP A 380 -14.65 -18.01 -23.65
N GLY A 381 -15.07 -16.74 -23.61
CA GLY A 381 -15.85 -16.17 -22.51
C GLY A 381 -15.02 -15.46 -21.44
N ARG A 382 -13.68 -15.49 -21.55
CA ARG A 382 -12.73 -14.71 -20.75
C ARG A 382 -12.19 -13.53 -21.55
N TRP A 383 -11.73 -12.50 -20.87
CA TRP A 383 -11.15 -11.30 -21.46
C TRP A 383 -9.65 -11.25 -21.18
N SER A 384 -8.84 -10.89 -22.17
CA SER A 384 -7.40 -10.70 -22.02
C SER A 384 -6.99 -9.28 -22.37
N THR A 385 -6.02 -8.76 -21.63
CA THR A 385 -5.25 -7.56 -21.97
C THR A 385 -4.39 -7.78 -23.23
N LEU A 386 -4.21 -6.72 -24.02
CA LEU A 386 -3.20 -6.59 -25.07
C LEU A 386 -2.12 -5.57 -24.73
N ASP A 387 -2.13 -5.06 -23.50
CA ASP A 387 -1.28 -3.99 -23.03
C ASP A 387 0.17 -4.43 -22.85
N ARG A 388 1.01 -3.43 -22.64
CA ARG A 388 2.38 -3.58 -22.17
C ARG A 388 2.53 -2.95 -20.79
N PHE A 389 3.12 -3.71 -19.88
CA PHE A 389 3.45 -3.32 -18.52
C PHE A 389 4.96 -3.39 -18.31
N GLU A 390 5.54 -2.30 -17.84
CA GLU A 390 6.93 -2.21 -17.42
C GLU A 390 6.98 -1.47 -16.08
N GLY A 391 7.13 -2.19 -14.97
CA GLY A 391 7.17 -1.59 -13.63
C GLY A 391 8.41 -0.72 -13.50
N GLY A 392 9.57 -1.36 -13.39
CA GLY A 392 10.85 -0.68 -13.57
C GLY A 392 11.81 -1.04 -12.46
N ALA A 393 12.09 -0.08 -11.58
CA ALA A 393 12.90 -0.23 -10.39
C ALA A 393 12.04 0.03 -9.16
N GLY A 394 11.94 -0.96 -8.29
CA GLY A 394 11.05 -0.92 -7.14
C GLY A 394 10.50 -2.30 -6.90
N TYR A 395 9.38 -2.38 -6.20
CA TYR A 395 8.60 -3.59 -6.03
C TYR A 395 7.21 -3.39 -6.63
N ASP A 396 7.10 -3.74 -7.92
CA ASP A 396 5.98 -3.33 -8.74
C ASP A 396 4.86 -4.38 -8.76
N THR A 397 3.62 -3.91 -8.73
CA THR A 397 2.41 -4.74 -8.70
C THR A 397 1.61 -4.60 -10.00
N LEU A 398 1.38 -5.72 -10.68
CA LEU A 398 0.33 -5.84 -11.69
C LEU A 398 -0.98 -6.20 -11.01
N LEU A 399 -1.93 -5.27 -11.01
CA LEU A 399 -3.22 -5.41 -10.34
C LEU A 399 -4.32 -5.77 -11.33
N GLY A 400 -4.96 -6.90 -11.10
CA GLY A 400 -6.14 -7.39 -11.80
C GLY A 400 -7.42 -6.60 -11.50
N ILE A 401 -8.53 -7.12 -12.01
CA ILE A 401 -9.86 -6.55 -11.83
C ILE A 401 -10.79 -7.62 -11.24
N ASN A 402 -12.07 -7.32 -11.09
CA ASN A 402 -13.03 -8.31 -10.59
C ASN A 402 -13.71 -9.00 -11.77
N GLY A 403 -13.79 -10.32 -11.77
CA GLY A 403 -14.57 -11.11 -12.72
C GLY A 403 -13.81 -12.29 -13.31
N TYR A 404 -14.18 -12.69 -14.53
CA TYR A 404 -13.43 -13.75 -15.22
C TYR A 404 -12.29 -13.13 -16.01
N ASP A 405 -11.17 -12.88 -15.35
CA ASP A 405 -10.06 -12.17 -15.94
C ASP A 405 -9.03 -13.14 -16.55
N THR A 406 -8.18 -12.60 -17.39
CA THR A 406 -7.04 -13.34 -17.95
C THR A 406 -5.86 -12.42 -17.86
N VAL A 407 -4.97 -12.78 -16.96
CA VAL A 407 -3.70 -12.14 -16.73
C VAL A 407 -2.69 -12.83 -17.65
N ILE A 408 -2.13 -12.06 -18.58
CA ILE A 408 -0.98 -12.43 -19.40
C ILE A 408 -1.28 -13.35 -20.60
N ARG A 409 -0.91 -12.85 -21.78
CA ARG A 409 -0.90 -13.56 -23.05
C ARG A 409 0.36 -13.23 -23.83
N LEU A 410 1.55 -13.56 -23.35
CA LEU A 410 2.72 -12.85 -23.86
C LEU A 410 3.72 -13.75 -24.62
N ASP A 411 4.13 -13.26 -25.80
CA ASP A 411 5.32 -13.66 -26.57
C ASP A 411 5.19 -14.69 -27.70
N ARG A 412 3.96 -14.99 -28.18
CA ARG A 412 3.83 -15.72 -29.46
C ARG A 412 4.14 -14.82 -30.67
N GLY A 413 5.42 -14.53 -30.86
CA GLY A 413 5.96 -13.92 -32.07
C GLY A 413 6.33 -12.44 -31.96
N GLN A 414 6.27 -11.83 -30.76
CA GLN A 414 6.75 -10.47 -30.52
C GLN A 414 8.28 -10.41 -30.38
N GLU A 415 8.85 -9.22 -30.61
CA GLU A 415 10.30 -8.95 -30.49
C GLU A 415 10.72 -8.61 -29.05
N ALA A 416 9.77 -8.27 -28.15
CA ALA A 416 9.97 -7.93 -26.74
C ALA A 416 8.83 -8.48 -25.86
N PRO A 417 9.08 -8.77 -24.58
CA PRO A 417 8.04 -9.16 -23.61
C PRO A 417 7.10 -7.98 -23.34
N GLN A 418 5.82 -8.27 -23.05
CA GLN A 418 4.85 -7.23 -22.67
C GLN A 418 4.68 -7.09 -21.15
N LEU A 419 5.34 -7.93 -20.34
CA LEU A 419 5.45 -7.77 -18.90
C LEU A 419 6.95 -7.71 -18.58
N VAL A 420 7.39 -6.65 -17.91
CA VAL A 420 8.80 -6.42 -17.61
C VAL A 420 8.89 -5.81 -16.23
N SER A 421 9.84 -6.29 -15.41
CA SER A 421 10.10 -5.74 -14.06
C SER A 421 8.81 -5.56 -13.26
N VAL A 422 8.08 -6.65 -13.07
CA VAL A 422 6.91 -6.71 -12.19
C VAL A 422 7.14 -7.89 -11.28
N GLU A 423 7.12 -7.63 -9.98
CA GLU A 423 7.41 -8.61 -8.95
C GLU A 423 6.14 -9.25 -8.40
N VAL A 424 5.02 -8.52 -8.35
CA VAL A 424 3.75 -9.00 -7.79
C VAL A 424 2.66 -9.01 -8.85
N ILE A 425 1.90 -10.11 -8.90
CA ILE A 425 0.69 -10.22 -9.71
C ILE A 425 -0.48 -10.57 -8.79
N VAL A 426 -1.52 -9.73 -8.79
CA VAL A 426 -2.75 -9.95 -8.04
C VAL A 426 -3.89 -10.08 -9.03
N ALA A 427 -4.49 -11.27 -9.19
CA ALA A 427 -5.52 -11.50 -10.21
C ALA A 427 -6.91 -11.04 -9.75
N GLY A 428 -7.34 -11.41 -8.54
CA GLY A 428 -8.51 -10.81 -7.88
C GLY A 428 -9.65 -11.79 -7.66
N ASP A 429 -10.89 -11.38 -7.96
CA ASP A 429 -12.04 -12.28 -7.84
C ASP A 429 -12.36 -12.93 -9.19
N GLY A 430 -12.67 -14.22 -9.20
CA GLY A 430 -13.21 -15.01 -10.32
C GLY A 430 -12.17 -15.85 -11.07
N ASP A 431 -12.62 -16.79 -11.93
CA ASP A 431 -11.70 -17.77 -12.54
C ASP A 431 -10.67 -17.12 -13.49
N ASP A 432 -9.44 -17.00 -13.02
CA ASP A 432 -8.34 -16.32 -13.69
C ASP A 432 -7.42 -17.28 -14.44
N VAL A 433 -6.63 -16.71 -15.35
CA VAL A 433 -5.53 -17.42 -15.99
C VAL A 433 -4.32 -16.51 -15.96
N ILE A 434 -3.20 -16.98 -15.43
CA ILE A 434 -1.90 -16.30 -15.36
C ILE A 434 -0.93 -17.12 -16.22
N ASP A 435 -0.39 -16.57 -17.33
CA ASP A 435 0.54 -17.29 -18.22
C ASP A 435 1.86 -16.54 -18.45
N LEU A 436 2.84 -16.74 -17.56
CA LEU A 436 4.22 -16.23 -17.68
C LEU A 436 5.14 -17.13 -18.52
N THR A 437 4.59 -18.11 -19.23
CA THR A 437 5.43 -19.09 -19.94
C THR A 437 5.88 -18.57 -21.29
N SER A 438 7.21 -18.47 -21.48
CA SER A 438 7.79 -18.00 -22.73
C SER A 438 9.06 -18.79 -23.09
N PRO A 439 9.17 -19.37 -24.30
CA PRO A 439 10.37 -20.08 -24.71
C PRO A 439 11.53 -19.12 -25.05
N ARG A 440 11.30 -17.80 -24.97
CA ARG A 440 12.23 -16.75 -25.36
C ARG A 440 12.68 -15.88 -24.20
N PHE A 441 11.74 -15.54 -23.33
CA PHE A 441 11.97 -14.64 -22.21
C PHE A 441 11.78 -15.42 -20.91
N SER A 442 12.63 -15.14 -19.93
CA SER A 442 12.45 -15.63 -18.57
C SER A 442 12.07 -14.44 -17.73
N TYR A 443 11.09 -14.66 -16.87
CA TYR A 443 10.71 -13.73 -15.83
C TYR A 443 11.55 -14.09 -14.59
N PRO A 444 11.94 -13.14 -13.73
CA PRO A 444 12.61 -13.44 -12.47
C PRO A 444 11.61 -14.03 -11.46
N ALA A 445 12.05 -14.20 -10.21
CA ALA A 445 11.15 -14.59 -9.12
C ALA A 445 9.96 -13.64 -9.02
N VAL A 446 8.75 -14.20 -8.97
CA VAL A 446 7.49 -13.46 -8.86
C VAL A 446 6.68 -13.95 -7.67
N GLU A 447 5.86 -13.04 -7.14
CA GLU A 447 4.81 -13.34 -6.18
C GLU A 447 3.46 -13.28 -6.91
N ILE A 448 2.67 -14.34 -6.79
CA ILE A 448 1.40 -14.48 -7.51
C ILE A 448 0.29 -14.78 -6.52
N TYR A 449 -0.77 -13.97 -6.59
CA TYR A 449 -2.03 -14.16 -5.88
C TYR A 449 -3.15 -14.37 -6.91
N GLY A 450 -3.71 -15.58 -6.95
CA GLY A 450 -4.89 -15.91 -7.78
C GLY A 450 -6.13 -15.21 -7.23
N GLY A 451 -6.55 -15.59 -6.02
CA GLY A 451 -7.63 -14.93 -5.29
C GLY A 451 -8.86 -15.83 -5.21
N ASP A 452 -10.06 -15.32 -5.48
CA ASP A 452 -11.26 -16.17 -5.47
C ASP A 452 -11.48 -16.80 -6.85
N GLY A 453 -12.01 -18.01 -6.95
CA GLY A 453 -12.35 -18.65 -8.23
C GLY A 453 -11.41 -19.77 -8.65
N ASN A 454 -11.76 -20.48 -9.72
CA ASN A 454 -10.95 -21.63 -10.17
C ASN A 454 -9.87 -21.18 -11.16
N ASP A 455 -8.66 -20.98 -10.66
CA ASP A 455 -7.57 -20.32 -11.35
C ASP A 455 -6.66 -21.27 -12.11
N VAL A 456 -6.02 -20.73 -13.15
CA VAL A 456 -4.94 -21.43 -13.85
C VAL A 456 -3.68 -20.58 -13.84
N ILE A 457 -2.69 -20.99 -13.04
CA ILE A 457 -1.46 -20.22 -12.83
C ILE A 457 -0.29 -20.97 -13.45
N TRP A 458 0.34 -20.39 -14.46
CA TRP A 458 1.57 -20.86 -15.09
C TRP A 458 2.67 -19.81 -14.93
N SER A 459 3.57 -20.02 -13.97
CA SER A 459 4.72 -19.16 -13.76
C SER A 459 5.90 -19.53 -14.71
N SER A 460 7.04 -18.86 -14.55
CA SER A 460 8.22 -18.96 -15.42
C SER A 460 9.37 -19.73 -14.74
N ASP A 461 10.62 -19.46 -15.12
CA ASP A 461 11.76 -19.81 -14.28
C ASP A 461 11.83 -18.81 -13.10
N GLY A 462 12.22 -19.21 -11.89
CA GLY A 462 12.17 -18.29 -10.75
C GLY A 462 12.42 -18.98 -9.43
N ASN A 463 12.24 -18.27 -8.32
CA ASN A 463 11.95 -18.90 -7.03
C ASN A 463 10.65 -18.23 -6.62
N ASP A 464 9.55 -18.78 -7.10
CA ASP A 464 8.26 -18.08 -7.10
C ASP A 464 7.48 -18.38 -5.83
N ASP A 465 6.75 -17.38 -5.34
CA ASP A 465 5.81 -17.52 -4.23
C ASP A 465 4.39 -17.41 -4.80
N ILE A 466 3.65 -18.51 -4.81
CA ILE A 466 2.34 -18.61 -5.46
C ILE A 466 1.29 -19.00 -4.42
N ALA A 467 0.28 -18.16 -4.25
CA ALA A 467 -0.96 -18.46 -3.55
C ALA A 467 -2.12 -18.50 -4.56
N ALA A 468 -2.68 -19.68 -4.79
CA ALA A 468 -3.76 -19.85 -5.77
C ALA A 468 -5.08 -19.26 -5.24
N GLY A 469 -5.48 -19.60 -4.02
CA GLY A 469 -6.56 -18.92 -3.30
C GLY A 469 -7.78 -19.82 -3.06
N GLU A 470 -8.99 -19.27 -3.15
CA GLU A 470 -10.22 -20.06 -3.01
C GLU A 470 -10.65 -20.64 -4.35
N GLY A 471 -10.83 -21.95 -4.50
CA GLY A 471 -11.33 -22.55 -5.73
C GLY A 471 -10.63 -23.85 -6.06
N ASP A 472 -11.08 -24.54 -7.11
CA ASP A 472 -10.36 -25.72 -7.60
C ASP A 472 -9.27 -25.26 -8.60
N ASP A 473 -8.05 -25.08 -8.13
CA ASP A 473 -6.98 -24.42 -8.86
C ASP A 473 -6.06 -25.36 -9.63
N TRP A 474 -5.42 -24.81 -10.67
CA TRP A 474 -4.38 -25.50 -11.43
C TRP A 474 -3.11 -24.66 -11.46
N VAL A 475 -2.08 -25.10 -10.74
CA VAL A 475 -0.80 -24.36 -10.63
C VAL A 475 0.34 -25.12 -11.28
N HIS A 476 1.15 -24.40 -12.07
CA HIS A 476 2.48 -24.80 -12.47
C HIS A 476 3.49 -23.69 -12.21
N ALA A 477 4.37 -23.89 -11.22
CA ALA A 477 5.34 -22.87 -10.80
C ALA A 477 6.57 -22.80 -11.75
N GLY A 478 6.94 -23.93 -12.37
CA GLY A 478 8.04 -23.95 -13.33
C GLY A 478 9.36 -24.35 -12.68
N PRO A 479 10.51 -24.01 -13.27
CA PRO A 479 11.81 -24.36 -12.70
C PRO A 479 12.26 -23.38 -11.62
N GLY A 480 12.62 -23.88 -10.44
CA GLY A 480 12.91 -22.98 -9.33
C GLY A 480 13.16 -23.61 -7.98
N SER A 481 12.96 -22.86 -6.91
CA SER A 481 12.75 -23.39 -5.58
C SER A 481 11.55 -22.64 -5.04
N ASP A 482 10.39 -23.16 -5.42
CA ASP A 482 9.14 -22.42 -5.40
C ASP A 482 8.34 -22.75 -4.14
N ARG A 483 7.48 -21.81 -3.72
CA ARG A 483 6.47 -22.05 -2.69
C ARG A 483 5.11 -21.96 -3.35
N VAL A 484 4.35 -23.05 -3.27
CA VAL A 484 3.01 -23.12 -3.84
C VAL A 484 2.01 -23.44 -2.75
N TYR A 485 1.04 -22.56 -2.57
CA TYR A 485 -0.11 -22.72 -1.70
C TYR A 485 -1.35 -22.86 -2.58
N GLY A 486 -2.05 -23.98 -2.48
CA GLY A 486 -3.34 -24.22 -3.15
C GLY A 486 -4.41 -23.33 -2.52
N GLY A 487 -4.87 -23.72 -1.33
CA GLY A 487 -5.83 -22.94 -0.55
C GLY A 487 -7.08 -23.77 -0.31
N PRO A 488 -8.27 -23.17 -0.14
CA PRO A 488 -9.51 -23.93 -0.08
C PRO A 488 -9.97 -24.40 -1.48
N GLY A 489 -10.16 -25.70 -1.67
CA GLY A 489 -10.67 -26.30 -2.91
C GLY A 489 -9.97 -27.62 -3.26
N ASP A 490 -10.35 -28.25 -4.38
CA ASP A 490 -9.66 -29.47 -4.84
C ASP A 490 -8.55 -29.11 -5.84
N ASP A 491 -7.32 -28.89 -5.35
CA ASP A 491 -6.25 -28.29 -6.14
C ASP A 491 -5.36 -29.29 -6.90
N SER A 492 -4.82 -28.82 -8.02
CA SER A 492 -3.84 -29.54 -8.85
C SER A 492 -2.53 -28.77 -8.95
N LEU A 493 -1.54 -29.18 -8.16
CA LEU A 493 -0.29 -28.45 -7.98
C LEU A 493 0.88 -29.18 -8.68
N TYR A 494 1.61 -28.45 -9.52
CA TYR A 494 2.86 -28.90 -10.13
C TYR A 494 3.96 -27.85 -9.88
N SER A 495 4.82 -28.05 -8.89
CA SER A 495 5.90 -27.08 -8.63
C SER A 495 6.89 -27.05 -9.80
N GLY A 496 7.38 -28.21 -10.25
CA GLY A 496 8.27 -28.32 -11.40
C GLY A 496 9.64 -28.85 -11.00
N PRO A 497 10.70 -28.62 -11.79
CA PRO A 497 12.06 -28.96 -11.40
C PRO A 497 12.59 -27.97 -10.35
N GLY A 498 12.88 -28.46 -9.16
CA GLY A 498 13.26 -27.59 -8.06
C GLY A 498 13.22 -28.32 -6.73
N SER A 499 13.72 -27.69 -5.67
CA SER A 499 13.46 -28.20 -4.32
C SER A 499 12.37 -27.32 -3.71
N ASP A 500 11.14 -27.79 -3.82
CA ASP A 500 9.98 -26.93 -3.67
C ASP A 500 9.23 -27.17 -2.36
N PHE A 501 8.38 -26.21 -2.00
CA PHE A 501 7.40 -26.32 -0.93
C PHE A 501 6.00 -26.29 -1.56
N MET A 502 5.16 -27.27 -1.23
CA MET A 502 3.76 -27.31 -1.64
C MET A 502 2.87 -27.51 -0.41
N ASP A 503 1.83 -26.69 -0.28
CA ASP A 503 0.74 -26.88 0.68
C ASP A 503 -0.59 -26.89 -0.08
N GLY A 504 -1.32 -28.00 0.00
CA GLY A 504 -2.63 -28.15 -0.64
C GLY A 504 -3.70 -27.27 -0.02
N GLY A 505 -3.66 -27.04 1.30
CA GLY A 505 -4.74 -26.35 2.01
C GLY A 505 -5.95 -27.24 2.32
N GLU A 506 -7.15 -26.67 2.24
CA GLU A 506 -8.39 -27.39 2.56
C GLU A 506 -9.00 -28.03 1.32
N GLY A 507 -9.06 -29.35 1.26
CA GLY A 507 -9.83 -30.02 0.20
C GLY A 507 -9.20 -31.35 -0.20
N TYR A 508 -9.40 -31.75 -1.46
CA TYR A 508 -8.74 -32.90 -2.05
C TYR A 508 -7.73 -32.47 -3.11
N ASP A 509 -6.49 -32.39 -2.67
CA ASP A 509 -5.37 -31.82 -3.40
C ASP A 509 -4.48 -32.90 -3.98
N THR A 510 -4.00 -32.63 -5.19
CA THR A 510 -3.15 -33.52 -5.95
C THR A 510 -1.86 -32.81 -6.33
N ALA A 511 -0.72 -33.37 -5.91
CA ALA A 511 0.59 -32.99 -6.42
C ALA A 511 0.94 -33.82 -7.67
N LEU A 512 1.33 -33.15 -8.75
CA LEU A 512 1.67 -33.76 -10.03
C LEU A 512 3.19 -33.85 -10.19
N TYR A 513 3.66 -34.93 -10.80
CA TYR A 513 5.08 -35.18 -11.04
C TYR A 513 5.31 -35.73 -12.45
N VAL A 514 6.37 -35.26 -13.12
CA VAL A 514 6.73 -35.72 -14.47
C VAL A 514 7.54 -37.01 -14.42
N GLY A 515 7.16 -38.00 -15.23
CA GLY A 515 7.85 -39.28 -15.29
C GLY A 515 7.23 -40.34 -14.39
N VAL A 516 7.94 -41.47 -14.24
CA VAL A 516 7.42 -42.64 -13.52
C VAL A 516 7.69 -42.55 -12.02
N SER A 517 6.76 -43.04 -11.20
CA SER A 517 6.85 -43.08 -9.73
C SER A 517 8.16 -43.68 -9.21
N SER A 518 8.71 -44.70 -9.88
CA SER A 518 9.99 -45.32 -9.52
C SER A 518 11.24 -44.42 -9.67
N ALA A 519 11.10 -43.24 -10.28
CA ALA A 519 12.14 -42.22 -10.34
C ALA A 519 12.23 -41.39 -9.04
N TYR A 520 11.29 -41.57 -8.11
CA TYR A 520 11.16 -40.79 -6.89
C TYR A 520 11.31 -41.67 -5.65
N ARG A 521 11.85 -41.07 -4.60
CA ARG A 521 11.80 -41.60 -3.22
C ARG A 521 10.82 -40.75 -2.44
N ILE A 522 9.82 -41.39 -1.85
CA ILE A 522 8.78 -40.73 -1.07
C ILE A 522 8.95 -41.19 0.38
N GLU A 523 9.11 -40.24 1.30
CA GLU A 523 9.29 -40.48 2.73
C GLU A 523 8.27 -39.65 3.52
N PRO A 524 7.51 -40.24 4.46
CA PRO A 524 6.67 -39.45 5.34
C PRO A 524 7.52 -38.61 6.28
N ILE A 525 7.05 -37.39 6.56
CA ILE A 525 7.61 -36.46 7.53
C ILE A 525 6.50 -36.04 8.51
N ASP A 526 6.84 -35.26 9.54
CA ASP A 526 5.85 -34.74 10.48
C ASP A 526 4.85 -33.85 9.74
N GLY A 527 3.57 -34.22 9.75
CA GLY A 527 2.50 -33.49 9.06
C GLY A 527 2.48 -33.55 7.53
N GLY A 528 3.38 -34.28 6.86
CA GLY A 528 3.49 -34.19 5.40
C GLY A 528 4.34 -35.29 4.72
N LEU A 529 4.76 -35.01 3.48
CA LEU A 529 5.64 -35.88 2.69
C LEU A 529 6.91 -35.15 2.24
N ARG A 530 8.00 -35.90 2.13
CA ARG A 530 9.23 -35.51 1.46
C ARG A 530 9.39 -36.35 0.19
N VAL A 531 9.49 -35.70 -0.97
CA VAL A 531 9.61 -36.37 -2.28
C VAL A 531 10.95 -36.01 -2.92
N GLU A 532 11.87 -36.96 -3.03
CA GLU A 532 13.20 -36.78 -3.64
C GLU A 532 13.22 -37.39 -5.04
N HIS A 533 13.59 -36.60 -6.05
CA HIS A 533 13.85 -37.12 -7.40
C HIS A 533 15.24 -37.76 -7.46
N LEU A 534 15.31 -39.07 -7.73
CA LEU A 534 16.53 -39.88 -7.54
C LEU A 534 17.68 -39.56 -8.52
N LEU A 535 17.39 -38.86 -9.62
CA LEU A 535 18.40 -38.51 -10.62
C LEU A 535 19.00 -37.12 -10.41
N SER A 536 18.17 -36.11 -10.13
CA SER A 536 18.65 -34.75 -9.88
C SER A 536 19.07 -34.54 -8.43
N GLY A 537 18.44 -35.26 -7.49
CA GLY A 537 18.60 -35.04 -6.06
C GLY A 537 17.77 -33.88 -5.53
N ASP A 538 16.87 -33.33 -6.35
CA ASP A 538 15.93 -32.29 -5.96
C ASP A 538 14.91 -32.87 -4.97
N VAL A 539 14.47 -32.05 -4.02
CA VAL A 539 13.60 -32.50 -2.95
C VAL A 539 12.49 -31.54 -2.64
N ASP A 540 11.26 -32.06 -2.70
CA ASP A 540 10.06 -31.31 -2.37
C ASP A 540 9.55 -31.67 -0.99
N THR A 541 8.91 -30.69 -0.36
CA THR A 541 8.21 -30.83 0.92
C THR A 541 6.75 -30.50 0.73
N LEU A 542 5.86 -31.44 1.07
CA LEU A 542 4.44 -31.38 0.78
C LEU A 542 3.62 -31.46 2.06
N TYR A 543 2.69 -30.54 2.25
CA TYR A 543 1.69 -30.54 3.33
C TYR A 543 0.29 -30.55 2.74
N ASN A 544 -0.67 -31.13 3.48
CA ASN A 544 -2.09 -31.17 3.10
C ASN A 544 -2.39 -31.73 1.69
N ILE A 545 -1.55 -32.62 1.16
CA ILE A 545 -1.77 -33.30 -0.14
C ILE A 545 -2.38 -34.70 0.07
N GLN A 546 -3.42 -35.05 -0.69
CA GLN A 546 -4.14 -36.33 -0.59
C GLN A 546 -3.73 -37.32 -1.69
N ALA A 547 -3.20 -36.85 -2.82
CA ALA A 547 -2.72 -37.71 -3.91
C ALA A 547 -1.44 -37.21 -4.59
N LEU A 548 -0.57 -38.16 -4.98
CA LEU A 548 0.57 -37.92 -5.87
C LEU A 548 0.30 -38.56 -7.23
N THR A 549 0.37 -37.80 -8.32
CA THR A 549 0.17 -38.29 -9.68
C THR A 549 1.46 -38.29 -10.48
N PHE A 550 1.82 -39.44 -11.04
CA PHE A 550 2.96 -39.69 -11.93
C PHE A 550 2.45 -40.19 -13.30
N ASP A 551 3.32 -40.25 -14.31
CA ASP A 551 2.97 -40.76 -15.65
C ASP A 551 2.47 -42.21 -15.64
N ASP A 552 2.88 -43.03 -14.66
CA ASP A 552 2.56 -44.46 -14.58
C ASP A 552 1.57 -44.83 -13.46
N ALA A 553 1.28 -43.93 -12.52
CA ALA A 553 0.43 -44.22 -11.37
C ALA A 553 -0.07 -42.93 -10.66
N THR A 554 -1.24 -43.02 -10.05
CA THR A 554 -1.69 -42.09 -9.00
C THR A 554 -1.67 -42.84 -7.67
N LEU A 555 -0.96 -42.31 -6.69
CA LEU A 555 -0.74 -42.90 -5.38
C LEU A 555 -1.43 -42.03 -4.32
N PRO A 556 -2.46 -42.53 -3.61
CA PRO A 556 -3.04 -41.76 -2.51
C PRO A 556 -2.04 -41.68 -1.36
N VAL A 557 -1.96 -40.54 -0.66
CA VAL A 557 -0.95 -40.30 0.38
C VAL A 557 -1.07 -41.27 1.55
N THR A 558 -2.26 -41.83 1.79
CA THR A 558 -2.48 -42.96 2.72
C THR A 558 -1.61 -44.19 2.45
N THR A 559 -1.03 -44.32 1.25
CA THR A 559 -0.05 -45.39 0.92
C THR A 559 1.32 -45.20 1.57
N PHE A 560 1.61 -44.01 2.07
CA PHE A 560 2.88 -43.62 2.66
C PHE A 560 2.78 -43.27 4.15
N ALA A 561 1.60 -43.48 4.77
CA ALA A 561 1.37 -43.22 6.18
C ALA A 561 2.52 -43.82 7.02
N ALA A 562 3.11 -42.96 7.87
CA ALA A 562 4.19 -43.34 8.77
C ALA A 562 3.78 -44.54 9.63
N SER A 563 4.74 -45.40 9.96
CA SER A 563 4.52 -46.55 10.84
C SER A 563 3.88 -46.11 12.16
N ASN A 564 2.79 -46.80 12.57
CA ASN A 564 2.07 -46.71 13.84
C ASN A 564 2.87 -45.98 14.95
N ALA A 565 2.33 -44.86 15.40
CA ALA A 565 2.90 -44.07 16.48
C ALA A 565 2.42 -44.67 17.81
N ALA A 566 3.33 -44.90 18.76
CA ALA A 566 2.90 -45.46 20.04
C ALA A 566 2.02 -44.45 20.80
N PRO A 567 0.91 -44.89 21.41
CA PRO A 567 -0.01 -43.98 22.09
C PRO A 567 0.71 -43.29 23.26
N VAL A 568 0.47 -42.00 23.42
CA VAL A 568 1.08 -41.19 24.48
C VAL A 568 0.12 -41.15 25.65
N LEU A 569 0.48 -41.83 26.74
CA LEU A 569 -0.20 -41.69 28.01
C LEU A 569 0.36 -40.47 28.73
N GLU A 570 -0.48 -39.44 28.95
CA GLU A 570 -0.07 -38.31 29.77
C GLU A 570 0.29 -38.82 31.17
N PRO A 571 1.44 -38.39 31.75
CA PRO A 571 1.81 -38.81 33.08
C PRO A 571 0.72 -38.34 34.05
N PRO A 572 -0.03 -39.24 34.71
CA PRO A 572 -1.11 -38.82 35.57
C PRO A 572 -0.53 -38.07 36.76
N ALA A 573 -1.02 -36.86 37.01
CA ALA A 573 -0.61 -36.08 38.16
C ALA A 573 -0.85 -36.87 39.47
N PRO A 574 -0.01 -36.72 40.50
CA PRO A 574 -0.24 -37.34 41.79
C PRO A 574 -1.59 -36.89 42.36
N LEU A 575 -2.47 -37.83 42.69
CA LEU A 575 -3.78 -37.51 43.23
C LEU A 575 -3.70 -37.28 44.74
N VAL A 576 -4.17 -36.12 45.17
CA VAL A 576 -4.15 -35.70 46.57
C VAL A 576 -5.38 -36.21 47.28
N LEU A 577 -5.15 -37.02 48.31
CA LEU A 577 -6.21 -37.46 49.22
C LEU A 577 -6.54 -36.35 50.21
N VAL A 578 -7.77 -35.82 50.15
CA VAL A 578 -8.24 -34.78 51.08
C VAL A 578 -9.15 -35.42 52.13
N ALA A 579 -8.76 -35.26 53.41
CA ALA A 579 -9.57 -35.71 54.53
C ALA A 579 -10.73 -34.73 54.77
N ASN A 580 -11.92 -35.27 55.05
CA ASN A 580 -13.01 -34.45 55.57
C ASN A 580 -12.74 -34.06 57.04
N ALA A 581 -13.61 -33.22 57.62
CA ALA A 581 -13.47 -32.76 59.01
C ALA A 581 -13.51 -33.88 60.07
N ALA A 582 -13.91 -35.11 59.72
CA ALA A 582 -13.91 -36.28 60.59
C ALA A 582 -12.63 -37.14 60.44
N GLY A 583 -11.72 -36.79 59.53
CA GLY A 583 -10.48 -37.53 59.27
C GLY A 583 -10.65 -38.71 58.30
N ASP A 584 -11.80 -38.80 57.62
CA ASP A 584 -12.08 -39.81 56.60
C ASP A 584 -11.78 -39.26 55.21
N TYR A 585 -11.23 -40.10 54.34
CA TYR A 585 -10.92 -39.75 52.95
C TYR A 585 -12.04 -40.26 52.03
N ALA A 586 -12.55 -39.37 51.17
CA ALA A 586 -13.54 -39.72 50.17
C ALA A 586 -12.90 -40.50 49.00
N ALA A 587 -13.72 -41.18 48.22
CA ALA A 587 -13.28 -41.76 46.96
C ALA A 587 -12.89 -40.64 45.97
N ILE A 588 -11.87 -40.89 45.15
CA ILE A 588 -11.43 -39.98 44.09
C ILE A 588 -11.76 -40.62 42.75
N THR A 589 -12.42 -39.86 41.88
CA THR A 589 -12.68 -40.25 40.49
C THR A 589 -11.92 -39.36 39.54
N GLY A 590 -11.53 -39.89 38.38
CA GLY A 590 -10.89 -39.11 37.32
C GLY A 590 -10.80 -39.92 36.02
N THR A 591 -10.16 -39.34 35.01
CA THR A 591 -9.92 -39.99 33.72
C THR A 591 -8.44 -39.86 33.38
N LEU A 592 -7.84 -40.92 32.86
CA LEU A 592 -6.47 -40.88 32.35
C LEU A 592 -6.46 -40.11 31.01
N GLY A 593 -5.62 -39.08 30.91
CA GLY A 593 -5.35 -38.40 29.65
C GLY A 593 -4.44 -39.25 28.77
N ALA A 594 -4.88 -39.58 27.56
CA ALA A 594 -4.04 -40.21 26.56
C ALA A 594 -4.40 -39.66 25.18
N THR A 595 -3.39 -39.48 24.36
CA THR A 595 -3.53 -39.07 22.97
C THR A 595 -2.82 -40.06 22.08
N ASP A 596 -3.29 -40.13 20.84
CA ASP A 596 -2.73 -41.00 19.83
C ASP A 596 -2.63 -40.20 18.54
N ALA A 597 -1.44 -40.13 17.97
CA ALA A 597 -1.16 -39.24 16.85
C ALA A 597 -1.82 -39.72 15.55
N ASP A 598 -2.08 -41.03 15.45
CA ASP A 598 -2.75 -41.72 14.36
C ASP A 598 -4.23 -42.06 14.64
N GLY A 599 -4.72 -41.78 15.85
CA GLY A 599 -6.15 -41.73 16.18
C GLY A 599 -6.83 -43.11 16.35
N ASP A 600 -6.10 -44.15 16.74
CA ASP A 600 -6.65 -45.48 16.99
C ASP A 600 -7.50 -45.53 18.28
N ASN A 601 -8.34 -46.57 18.40
CA ASN A 601 -9.15 -46.77 19.61
C ASN A 601 -8.29 -47.23 20.79
N LEU A 602 -8.21 -46.38 21.82
CA LEU A 602 -7.40 -46.66 23.00
C LEU A 602 -8.11 -47.58 24.00
N THR A 603 -7.35 -48.54 24.52
CA THR A 603 -7.76 -49.44 25.62
C THR A 603 -6.84 -49.28 26.82
N TYR A 604 -7.42 -49.25 28.01
CA TYR A 604 -6.73 -48.99 29.27
C TYR A 604 -6.67 -50.25 30.14
N SER A 605 -5.58 -50.42 30.88
CA SER A 605 -5.42 -51.56 31.79
C SER A 605 -4.55 -51.25 33.01
N LEU A 606 -4.70 -52.08 34.05
CA LEU A 606 -3.86 -52.05 35.25
C LEU A 606 -2.83 -53.18 35.19
N LEU A 607 -1.56 -52.85 35.46
CA LEU A 607 -0.49 -53.83 35.54
C LEU A 607 -0.23 -54.23 37.00
N GLY A 608 -0.41 -55.52 37.35
CA GLY A 608 -0.14 -56.05 38.70
C GLY A 608 -1.11 -57.12 39.20
N GLN A 609 -1.26 -57.25 40.53
CA GLN A 609 -2.27 -58.13 41.13
C GLN A 609 -3.67 -57.53 40.92
N VAL A 610 -4.28 -57.84 39.78
CA VAL A 610 -5.62 -57.39 39.37
C VAL A 610 -6.64 -58.49 39.64
N SER A 611 -7.79 -58.15 40.22
CA SER A 611 -8.98 -59.00 40.22
C SER A 611 -9.93 -58.53 39.13
N ALA A 612 -10.17 -59.36 38.12
CA ALA A 612 -11.11 -59.04 37.05
C ALA A 612 -12.57 -59.09 37.55
N SER A 613 -13.35 -58.05 37.28
CA SER A 613 -14.79 -58.03 37.49
C SER A 613 -15.51 -57.59 36.21
N GLY A 614 -15.64 -58.50 35.25
CA GLY A 614 -16.20 -58.21 33.92
C GLY A 614 -15.16 -57.63 32.96
N ASP A 615 -15.37 -57.82 31.66
CA ASP A 615 -14.38 -57.50 30.61
C ASP A 615 -14.07 -56.00 30.48
N SER A 616 -14.90 -55.11 31.06
CA SER A 616 -14.79 -53.64 30.96
C SER A 616 -14.26 -52.94 32.23
N GLU A 617 -13.93 -53.68 33.30
CA GLU A 617 -13.47 -53.12 34.58
C GLU A 617 -12.31 -53.94 35.19
N GLN A 618 -11.24 -53.26 35.60
CA GLN A 618 -10.11 -53.85 36.32
C GLN A 618 -9.94 -53.23 37.70
N ARG A 619 -9.70 -54.07 38.72
CA ARG A 619 -9.51 -53.63 40.12
C ARG A 619 -8.18 -54.06 40.68
N SER A 620 -7.47 -53.17 41.36
CA SER A 620 -6.24 -53.48 42.09
C SER A 620 -6.17 -52.77 43.44
N ALA A 621 -5.67 -53.46 44.46
CA ALA A 621 -5.56 -52.94 45.82
C ALA A 621 -4.11 -52.62 46.19
N ALA A 622 -3.91 -51.49 46.87
CA ALA A 622 -2.62 -51.05 47.40
C ALA A 622 -2.71 -50.72 48.91
N SER A 623 -1.63 -50.17 49.46
CA SER A 623 -1.49 -49.84 50.90
C SER A 623 -2.59 -48.92 51.45
N LEU A 624 -3.15 -48.04 50.63
CA LEU A 624 -4.10 -47.00 51.04
C LEU A 624 -5.55 -47.27 50.65
N GLY A 625 -5.82 -48.15 49.69
CA GLY A 625 -7.16 -48.33 49.11
C GLY A 625 -7.15 -49.20 47.85
N GLU A 626 -8.31 -49.31 47.21
CA GLU A 626 -8.53 -50.05 45.95
C GLU A 626 -8.80 -49.08 44.80
N LEU A 627 -8.15 -49.30 43.66
CA LEU A 627 -8.39 -48.59 42.40
C LEU A 627 -9.23 -49.47 41.47
N THR A 628 -10.31 -48.91 40.94
CA THR A 628 -11.11 -49.47 39.84
C THR A 628 -10.85 -48.64 38.58
N LEU A 629 -10.53 -49.28 37.45
CA LEU A 629 -10.29 -48.65 36.15
C LEU A 629 -11.27 -49.23 35.11
N PHE A 630 -11.93 -48.36 34.37
CA PHE A 630 -12.79 -48.69 33.22
C PHE A 630 -11.94 -48.74 31.96
N THR A 631 -11.87 -49.90 31.32
CA THR A 631 -10.87 -50.19 30.27
C THR A 631 -11.14 -49.49 28.95
N ASP A 632 -12.38 -49.06 28.71
CA ASP A 632 -12.81 -48.51 27.42
C ASP A 632 -12.85 -46.98 27.42
N THR A 633 -12.84 -46.35 28.60
CA THR A 633 -12.99 -44.90 28.76
C THR A 633 -11.81 -44.25 29.46
N GLY A 634 -10.95 -45.03 30.12
CA GLY A 634 -9.85 -44.50 30.94
C GLY A 634 -10.31 -43.88 32.26
N GLU A 635 -11.61 -43.91 32.56
CA GLU A 635 -12.16 -43.45 33.84
C GLU A 635 -11.71 -44.37 34.98
N PHE A 636 -11.44 -43.82 36.16
CA PHE A 636 -11.07 -44.59 37.33
C PHE A 636 -11.74 -44.06 38.60
N GLU A 637 -11.86 -44.94 39.60
CA GLU A 637 -12.30 -44.63 40.96
C GLU A 637 -11.35 -45.27 41.98
N PHE A 638 -10.76 -44.46 42.85
CA PHE A 638 -9.98 -44.92 44.00
C PHE A 638 -10.78 -44.81 45.29
N SER A 639 -10.93 -45.92 45.99
CA SER A 639 -11.64 -46.05 47.27
C SER A 639 -10.66 -46.34 48.42
N PRO A 640 -10.41 -45.38 49.33
CA PRO A 640 -9.54 -45.58 50.49
C PRO A 640 -10.06 -46.66 51.46
N PHE A 641 -9.17 -47.44 52.06
CA PHE A 641 -9.54 -48.43 53.09
C PHE A 641 -9.80 -47.78 54.45
N ALA A 642 -10.65 -48.43 55.26
CA ALA A 642 -10.83 -48.07 56.66
C ALA A 642 -9.50 -48.17 57.43
N GLY A 643 -8.90 -47.03 57.76
CA GLY A 643 -7.57 -46.93 58.39
C GLY A 643 -6.47 -46.29 57.53
N ALA A 644 -6.76 -45.90 56.29
CA ALA A 644 -5.82 -45.19 55.41
C ALA A 644 -5.26 -43.91 56.05
N SER A 645 -6.05 -43.23 56.90
CA SER A 645 -5.64 -42.01 57.60
C SER A 645 -4.41 -42.17 58.50
N ALA A 646 -4.26 -43.31 59.17
CA ALA A 646 -3.08 -43.57 60.00
C ALA A 646 -1.82 -43.87 59.17
N LEU A 647 -2.00 -44.41 57.95
CA LEU A 647 -0.91 -44.73 57.04
C LEU A 647 -0.43 -43.49 56.27
N ILE A 648 -1.36 -42.66 55.82
CA ILE A 648 -1.08 -41.37 55.17
C ILE A 648 -0.36 -40.44 56.14
N ALA A 649 -0.81 -40.35 57.40
CA ALA A 649 -0.12 -39.58 58.45
C ALA A 649 1.29 -40.11 58.78
N ALA A 650 1.62 -41.34 58.38
CA ALA A 650 2.96 -41.93 58.48
C ALA A 650 3.77 -41.80 57.17
N GLY A 651 3.28 -41.06 56.18
CA GLY A 651 3.93 -40.80 54.89
C GLY A 651 3.75 -41.91 53.85
N ALA A 652 2.75 -42.78 54.00
CA ALA A 652 2.50 -43.83 53.01
C ALA A 652 1.87 -43.26 51.73
N VAL A 653 2.29 -43.80 50.59
CA VAL A 653 1.69 -43.57 49.26
C VAL A 653 1.21 -44.90 48.68
N ALA A 654 0.19 -44.83 47.82
CA ALA A 654 -0.25 -45.93 46.97
C ALA A 654 0.14 -45.63 45.52
N SER A 655 0.59 -46.65 44.78
CA SER A 655 0.99 -46.50 43.38
C SER A 655 0.37 -47.62 42.56
N PHE A 656 -0.15 -47.27 41.39
CA PHE A 656 -0.74 -48.18 40.42
C PHE A 656 -0.10 -47.94 39.06
N THR A 657 0.37 -48.98 38.40
CA THR A 657 0.86 -48.86 37.02
C THR A 657 -0.32 -49.03 36.08
N VAL A 658 -0.62 -47.96 35.34
CA VAL A 658 -1.64 -47.91 34.31
C VAL A 658 -0.97 -48.02 32.94
N GLN A 659 -1.64 -48.67 32.00
CA GLN A 659 -1.16 -48.83 30.63
C GLN A 659 -2.29 -48.47 29.67
N VAL A 660 -1.94 -47.78 28.59
CA VAL A 660 -2.80 -47.55 27.42
C VAL A 660 -2.22 -48.29 26.22
N SER A 661 -3.09 -48.86 25.39
CA SER A 661 -2.72 -49.57 24.16
C SER A 661 -3.74 -49.29 23.07
N ASP A 662 -3.24 -49.09 21.85
CA ASP A 662 -3.97 -48.96 20.58
C ASP A 662 -4.33 -50.34 19.97
N GLY A 663 -3.80 -51.44 20.53
CA GLY A 663 -3.96 -52.81 20.02
C GLY A 663 -2.68 -53.42 19.42
N ASP A 664 -1.67 -52.59 19.11
CA ASP A 664 -0.40 -52.99 18.50
C ASP A 664 0.82 -52.61 19.37
N THR A 665 0.82 -51.42 19.97
CA THR A 665 1.82 -50.90 20.90
C THR A 665 1.19 -50.42 22.21
N ALA A 666 2.01 -50.05 23.22
CA ALA A 666 1.47 -49.63 24.52
C ALA A 666 2.44 -48.75 25.30
N ALA A 667 1.89 -47.74 26.00
CA ALA A 667 2.60 -46.89 26.93
C ALA A 667 2.12 -47.09 28.37
N SER A 668 3.01 -46.92 29.36
CA SER A 668 2.67 -47.13 30.77
C SER A 668 3.14 -45.98 31.65
N ALA A 669 2.33 -45.63 32.63
CA ALA A 669 2.62 -44.60 33.62
C ALA A 669 2.25 -45.09 35.03
N VAL A 670 2.73 -44.39 36.06
CA VAL A 670 2.45 -44.74 37.47
C VAL A 670 1.53 -43.67 38.06
N LEU A 671 0.28 -44.05 38.29
CA LEU A 671 -0.67 -43.24 39.07
C LEU A 671 -0.33 -43.38 40.55
N THR A 672 0.01 -42.26 41.20
CA THR A 672 0.37 -42.24 42.62
C THR A 672 -0.67 -41.47 43.42
N LEU A 673 -1.10 -42.04 44.54
CA LEU A 673 -2.08 -41.44 45.46
C LEU A 673 -1.47 -41.31 46.86
N GLY A 674 -1.64 -40.16 47.48
CA GLY A 674 -1.02 -39.82 48.76
C GLY A 674 -1.37 -38.41 49.22
N ASP A 675 -0.70 -37.95 50.28
CA ASP A 675 -0.72 -36.54 50.69
C ASP A 675 0.55 -35.87 50.14
N PHE A 676 0.40 -35.18 49.01
CA PHE A 676 1.49 -34.50 48.27
C PHE A 676 1.51 -33.00 48.54
N SER A 677 1.19 -32.58 49.76
CA SER A 677 1.12 -31.18 50.21
C SER A 677 2.45 -30.39 50.15
N GLY A 678 3.37 -30.77 49.24
CA GLY A 678 4.71 -30.19 49.06
C GLY A 678 5.03 -29.49 47.72
N ASP A 679 4.39 -29.77 46.57
CA ASP A 679 4.97 -29.37 45.25
C ASP A 679 3.98 -28.95 44.11
N ALA A 680 2.84 -28.27 44.34
CA ALA A 680 1.95 -27.75 43.27
C ALA A 680 1.72 -26.22 43.31
N PHE A 681 1.95 -25.50 42.19
CA PHE A 681 1.60 -24.08 42.03
C PHE A 681 0.08 -23.91 41.95
N THR A 682 -0.47 -22.94 42.64
CA THR A 682 -1.93 -22.72 42.71
C THR A 682 -2.28 -21.29 42.35
N LEU A 683 -3.34 -21.12 41.56
CA LEU A 683 -4.00 -19.82 41.40
C LEU A 683 -4.73 -19.50 42.70
N ASP A 684 -4.44 -18.34 43.29
CA ASP A 684 -5.11 -17.86 44.50
C ASP A 684 -6.16 -16.81 44.09
N ASP A 685 -7.37 -17.29 43.85
CA ASP A 685 -8.57 -16.48 43.63
C ASP A 685 -9.28 -16.27 44.98
N PRO A 686 -9.27 -15.03 45.53
CA PRO A 686 -9.90 -14.74 46.81
C PRO A 686 -11.44 -14.72 46.74
N THR A 687 -12.02 -14.80 45.54
CA THR A 687 -13.46 -14.69 45.23
C THR A 687 -14.10 -15.99 44.71
N ASP A 688 -13.31 -16.93 44.19
CA ASP A 688 -13.69 -18.28 43.70
C ASP A 688 -14.96 -18.26 42.83
N ASP A 689 -14.95 -17.43 41.79
CA ASP A 689 -16.06 -17.27 40.84
C ASP A 689 -15.79 -17.95 39.47
N GLY A 690 -14.62 -18.58 39.31
CA GLY A 690 -14.21 -19.30 38.10
C GLY A 690 -13.67 -18.39 36.99
N ILE A 691 -13.36 -17.14 37.31
CA ILE A 691 -12.79 -16.14 36.40
C ILE A 691 -11.31 -15.96 36.78
N TYR A 692 -10.39 -16.52 35.99
CA TYR A 692 -8.99 -16.66 36.44
C TYR A 692 -8.12 -15.42 36.26
N TRP A 693 -8.62 -14.34 35.66
CA TRP A 693 -7.79 -13.19 35.34
C TRP A 693 -7.51 -12.26 36.53
N ASP A 694 -8.31 -12.29 37.60
CA ASP A 694 -8.08 -11.52 38.84
C ASP A 694 -7.33 -12.30 39.93
N ALA A 695 -6.99 -13.57 39.65
CA ALA A 695 -6.27 -14.45 40.56
C ALA A 695 -4.77 -14.12 40.62
N GLY A 696 -4.21 -14.17 41.84
CA GLY A 696 -2.75 -14.16 42.03
C GLY A 696 -2.15 -15.51 41.67
N ILE A 697 -0.87 -15.55 41.31
CA ILE A 697 -0.16 -16.82 41.06
C ILE A 697 0.78 -17.09 42.23
N VAL A 698 0.52 -18.17 42.98
CA VAL A 698 1.32 -18.52 44.16
C VAL A 698 2.26 -19.68 43.85
N ALA A 699 3.55 -19.40 43.96
CA ALA A 699 4.60 -20.40 43.91
C ALA A 699 4.72 -21.13 45.25
N VAL A 700 4.91 -22.44 45.17
CA VAL A 700 5.04 -23.33 46.34
C VAL A 700 6.29 -22.99 47.16
N SER A 701 7.28 -22.34 46.54
CA SER A 701 8.49 -21.80 47.21
C SER A 701 8.21 -20.56 48.08
N GLY A 702 6.96 -20.07 48.11
CA GLY A 702 6.51 -18.94 48.93
C GLY A 702 6.59 -17.58 48.22
N GLY A 703 6.94 -17.54 46.93
CA GLY A 703 6.82 -16.34 46.11
C GLY A 703 5.40 -16.20 45.55
N ALA A 704 4.80 -15.02 45.66
CA ALA A 704 3.50 -14.74 45.06
C ALA A 704 3.67 -13.65 44.00
N VAL A 705 3.23 -13.95 42.77
CA VAL A 705 3.05 -12.96 41.72
C VAL A 705 1.69 -12.31 41.93
N SER A 706 1.66 -10.97 41.95
CA SER A 706 0.39 -10.26 42.06
C SER A 706 -0.46 -10.47 40.81
N ALA A 707 -1.79 -10.49 40.95
CA ALA A 707 -2.69 -10.58 39.80
C ALA A 707 -2.40 -9.48 38.76
N GLN A 708 -2.04 -8.29 39.25
CA GLN A 708 -1.68 -7.13 38.44
C GLN A 708 -0.41 -7.36 37.58
N ASP A 709 0.65 -7.93 38.17
CA ASP A 709 1.89 -8.21 37.43
C ASP A 709 1.70 -9.38 36.44
N ALA A 710 0.85 -10.36 36.79
CA ALA A 710 0.51 -11.46 35.90
C ALA A 710 -0.33 -10.99 34.70
N GLN A 711 -1.30 -10.08 34.92
CA GLN A 711 -2.08 -9.44 33.85
C GLN A 711 -1.18 -8.63 32.91
N LEU A 712 -0.26 -7.86 33.49
CA LEU A 712 0.73 -7.06 32.76
C LEU A 712 1.62 -7.94 31.89
N TYR A 713 2.14 -9.04 32.43
CA TYR A 713 2.97 -9.99 31.70
C TYR A 713 2.24 -10.56 30.47
N ARG A 714 0.97 -10.96 30.65
CA ARG A 714 0.14 -11.52 29.56
C ARG A 714 -0.19 -10.49 28.49
N ALA A 715 -0.57 -9.27 28.88
CA ALA A 715 -0.88 -8.21 27.94
C ALA A 715 0.37 -7.84 27.10
N TYR A 716 1.53 -7.74 27.75
CA TYR A 716 2.79 -7.51 27.05
C TYR A 716 3.11 -8.67 26.07
N SER A 717 3.04 -9.92 26.56
CA SER A 717 3.37 -11.09 25.75
C SER A 717 2.40 -11.32 24.58
N GLY A 718 1.12 -11.05 24.77
CA GLY A 718 0.09 -11.26 23.75
C GLY A 718 0.06 -10.15 22.70
N VAL A 719 0.38 -8.90 23.06
CA VAL A 719 0.42 -7.79 22.07
C VAL A 719 1.66 -7.88 21.19
N LEU A 720 2.83 -8.14 21.78
CA LEU A 720 4.12 -8.07 21.09
C LEU A 720 4.69 -9.44 20.69
N GLY A 721 3.99 -10.54 21.02
CA GLY A 721 4.39 -11.90 20.66
C GLY A 721 5.70 -12.38 21.29
N ARG A 722 6.17 -11.75 22.36
CA ARG A 722 7.46 -12.06 23.02
C ARG A 722 7.46 -11.78 24.52
N MET A 723 8.43 -12.34 25.24
CA MET A 723 8.63 -12.05 26.67
C MET A 723 8.92 -10.56 26.93
N PRO A 724 8.46 -10.00 28.07
CA PRO A 724 8.73 -8.62 28.43
C PRO A 724 10.21 -8.33 28.67
N ASP A 725 10.64 -7.11 28.34
CA ASP A 725 11.93 -6.61 28.80
C ASP A 725 11.80 -6.05 30.22
N ASN A 726 12.84 -6.23 31.04
CA ASN A 726 12.77 -5.88 32.46
C ASN A 726 12.57 -4.38 32.69
N GLU A 727 13.11 -3.50 31.82
CA GLU A 727 13.04 -2.05 32.00
C GLU A 727 11.64 -1.52 31.69
N GLY A 728 11.03 -1.96 30.59
CA GLY A 728 9.66 -1.66 30.21
C GLY A 728 8.64 -2.26 31.18
N PHE A 729 8.83 -3.51 31.59
CA PHE A 729 7.95 -4.17 32.54
C PHE A 729 7.92 -3.46 33.90
N ASP A 730 9.10 -3.15 34.47
CA ASP A 730 9.21 -2.45 35.75
C ASP A 730 8.59 -1.04 35.69
N TRP A 731 8.74 -0.34 34.55
CA TRP A 731 8.16 0.97 34.36
C TRP A 731 6.62 0.91 34.36
N TRP A 732 6.04 0.03 33.55
CA TRP A 732 4.59 -0.12 33.46
C TRP A 732 3.97 -0.66 34.75
N SER A 733 4.59 -1.66 35.39
CA SER A 733 4.15 -2.14 36.72
C SER A 733 4.11 -1.00 37.73
N GLY A 734 5.14 -0.14 37.75
CA GLY A 734 5.18 1.06 38.59
C GLY A 734 4.06 2.08 38.31
N GLN A 735 3.74 2.32 37.03
CA GLN A 735 2.67 3.25 36.62
C GLN A 735 1.28 2.75 37.02
N ILE A 736 1.00 1.44 36.83
CA ILE A 736 -0.29 0.85 37.20
C ILE A 736 -0.39 0.77 38.74
N ALA A 737 0.70 0.45 39.45
CA ALA A 737 0.73 0.43 40.92
C ALA A 737 0.50 1.82 41.55
N ALA A 738 0.92 2.90 40.87
CA ALA A 738 0.65 4.28 41.27
C ALA A 738 -0.80 4.73 40.97
N SER A 739 -1.62 3.88 40.33
CA SER A 739 -2.95 4.23 39.79
C SER A 739 -2.91 5.41 38.81
N GLU A 740 -1.77 5.63 38.17
CA GLU A 740 -1.58 6.68 37.15
C GLU A 740 -2.06 6.20 35.78
N HIS A 741 -2.05 4.88 35.54
CA HIS A 741 -2.47 4.22 34.29
C HIS A 741 -3.28 2.93 34.57
N THR A 742 -4.18 2.55 33.66
CA THR A 742 -4.90 1.26 33.65
C THR A 742 -4.23 0.25 32.71
N LEU A 743 -4.56 -1.05 32.84
CA LEU A 743 -4.09 -2.08 31.92
C LEU A 743 -4.46 -1.76 30.46
N GLU A 744 -5.68 -1.27 30.25
CA GLU A 744 -6.17 -0.82 28.93
C GLU A 744 -5.36 0.37 28.38
N SER A 745 -5.03 1.38 29.20
CA SER A 745 -4.21 2.52 28.77
C SER A 745 -2.74 2.15 28.48
N MET A 746 -2.26 1.07 29.08
CA MET A 746 -0.94 0.52 28.79
C MET A 746 -0.97 -0.26 27.46
N VAL A 747 -1.97 -1.11 27.27
CA VAL A 747 -2.20 -1.78 25.98
C VAL A 747 -2.29 -0.74 24.87
N GLU A 748 -3.04 0.34 25.07
CA GLU A 748 -3.07 1.47 24.15
C GLU A 748 -1.65 2.00 23.88
N GLY A 749 -0.83 2.21 24.91
CA GLY A 749 0.59 2.56 24.74
C GLY A 749 1.41 1.57 23.91
N PHE A 750 1.15 0.27 24.01
CA PHE A 750 1.78 -0.74 23.15
C PHE A 750 1.27 -0.68 21.73
N LEU A 751 -0.03 -0.48 21.51
CA LEU A 751 -0.61 -0.31 20.18
C LEU A 751 -0.03 0.91 19.47
N TRP A 752 0.23 1.99 20.20
CA TRP A 752 0.88 3.20 19.69
C TRP A 752 2.41 3.08 19.56
N SER A 753 3.01 1.95 19.96
CA SER A 753 4.44 1.75 19.83
C SER A 753 4.84 1.48 18.38
N GLN A 754 6.02 1.98 17.99
CA GLN A 754 6.60 1.69 16.68
C GLN A 754 6.86 0.20 16.48
N GLU A 755 7.07 -0.55 17.57
CA GLU A 755 7.25 -1.99 17.54
C GLU A 755 5.96 -2.70 17.10
N PHE A 756 4.82 -2.31 17.67
CA PHE A 756 3.52 -2.89 17.30
C PHE A 756 3.07 -2.44 15.90
N LEU A 757 3.16 -1.13 15.60
CA LEU A 757 2.78 -0.61 14.28
C LEU A 757 3.67 -1.17 13.16
N GLY A 758 4.91 -1.55 13.48
CA GLY A 758 5.82 -2.20 12.53
C GLY A 758 5.36 -3.56 12.03
N PHE A 759 4.39 -4.21 12.69
CA PHE A 759 3.75 -5.43 12.18
C PHE A 759 2.74 -5.16 11.06
N PHE A 760 2.35 -3.90 10.84
CA PHE A 760 1.36 -3.48 9.86
C PHE A 760 1.92 -2.37 8.96
N PRO A 761 2.62 -2.73 7.85
CA PRO A 761 3.19 -1.76 6.92
C PRO A 761 2.15 -0.73 6.45
N GLY A 762 2.52 0.55 6.42
CA GLY A 762 1.62 1.65 6.08
C GLY A 762 0.78 2.21 7.24
N SER A 763 0.79 1.58 8.41
CA SER A 763 0.07 2.08 9.59
C SER A 763 0.90 3.06 10.41
N SER A 764 0.37 4.26 10.66
CA SER A 764 1.00 5.32 11.47
C SER A 764 0.42 5.45 12.88
N GLN A 765 -0.77 4.86 13.09
CA GLN A 765 -1.51 4.81 14.35
C GLN A 765 -2.39 3.55 14.38
N PRO A 766 -2.84 3.08 15.57
CA PRO A 766 -3.64 1.86 15.68
C PRO A 766 -4.92 1.85 14.84
N GLY A 767 -5.52 3.04 14.66
CA GLY A 767 -6.75 3.21 13.87
C GLY A 767 -6.57 3.03 12.36
N ASP A 768 -5.33 2.98 11.86
CA ASP A 768 -5.04 2.68 10.46
C ASP A 768 -5.13 1.15 10.20
N ILE A 769 -5.08 0.33 11.25
CA ILE A 769 -5.10 -1.13 11.15
C ILE A 769 -6.55 -1.61 11.02
N GLY A 770 -6.86 -2.28 9.91
CA GLY A 770 -8.17 -2.90 9.67
C GLY A 770 -8.54 -3.92 10.75
N ALA A 771 -9.84 -4.01 11.08
CA ALA A 771 -10.34 -4.87 12.14
C ALA A 771 -9.97 -6.36 11.93
N GLU A 772 -10.00 -6.83 10.70
CA GLU A 772 -9.66 -8.22 10.32
C GLU A 772 -8.17 -8.51 10.52
N ALA A 773 -7.28 -7.66 9.99
CA ALA A 773 -5.84 -7.77 10.18
C ALA A 773 -5.45 -7.70 11.67
N PHE A 774 -6.09 -6.83 12.44
CA PHE A 774 -5.88 -6.72 13.88
C PHE A 774 -6.28 -7.99 14.62
N VAL A 775 -7.47 -8.55 14.34
CA VAL A 775 -7.96 -9.77 15.01
C VAL A 775 -7.11 -10.98 14.65
N LEU A 776 -6.73 -11.13 13.37
CA LEU A 776 -5.86 -12.22 12.91
C LEU A 776 -4.51 -12.23 13.65
N HIS A 777 -3.87 -11.06 13.74
CA HIS A 777 -2.62 -10.90 14.47
C HIS A 777 -2.75 -11.28 15.96
N MET A 778 -3.89 -10.98 16.58
CA MET A 778 -4.15 -11.33 17.97
C MET A 778 -4.40 -12.80 18.20
N TYR A 779 -5.06 -13.48 17.26
CA TYR A 779 -5.19 -14.94 17.33
C TYR A 779 -3.84 -15.65 17.22
N GLN A 780 -2.97 -15.18 16.33
CA GLN A 780 -1.63 -15.72 16.19
C GLN A 780 -0.79 -15.49 17.45
N ASN A 781 -0.75 -14.29 18.03
CA ASN A 781 0.12 -14.01 19.17
C ASN A 781 -0.40 -14.55 20.52
N VAL A 782 -1.72 -14.67 20.70
CA VAL A 782 -2.32 -15.11 21.97
C VAL A 782 -2.58 -16.61 21.97
N PHE A 783 -3.00 -17.19 20.85
CA PHE A 783 -3.42 -18.59 20.81
C PHE A 783 -2.57 -19.48 19.91
N ASP A 784 -1.62 -18.90 19.16
CA ASP A 784 -0.72 -19.61 18.22
C ASP A 784 -1.48 -20.48 17.21
N ARG A 785 -2.59 -19.93 16.70
CA ARG A 785 -3.46 -20.59 15.73
C ARG A 785 -4.31 -19.58 14.95
N GLU A 786 -4.81 -20.03 13.81
CA GLU A 786 -5.86 -19.33 13.06
C GLU A 786 -7.18 -19.24 13.86
N PRO A 787 -7.96 -18.16 13.67
CA PRO A 787 -9.26 -18.00 14.31
C PRO A 787 -10.30 -18.94 13.68
N ASP A 788 -11.21 -19.46 14.50
CA ASP A 788 -12.40 -20.11 13.97
C ASP A 788 -13.35 -19.07 13.33
N PRO A 789 -14.13 -19.44 12.30
CA PRO A 789 -14.97 -18.47 11.57
C PRO A 789 -15.97 -17.70 12.44
N ASP A 790 -16.55 -18.36 13.45
CA ASP A 790 -17.53 -17.76 14.36
C ASP A 790 -16.86 -16.76 15.32
N GLY A 791 -15.71 -17.12 15.87
CA GLY A 791 -14.89 -16.26 16.71
C GLY A 791 -14.34 -15.05 15.95
N PHE A 792 -13.80 -15.26 14.75
CA PHE A 792 -13.28 -14.20 13.89
C PHE A 792 -14.36 -13.16 13.58
N ALA A 793 -15.52 -13.62 13.07
CA ALA A 793 -16.64 -12.75 12.72
C ALA A 793 -17.20 -11.99 13.94
N TRP A 794 -17.15 -12.59 15.13
CA TRP A 794 -17.59 -11.92 16.35
C TRP A 794 -16.64 -10.79 16.75
N TRP A 795 -15.33 -11.05 16.82
CA TRP A 795 -14.34 -10.04 17.23
C TRP A 795 -14.23 -8.89 16.23
N THR A 796 -14.21 -9.18 14.93
CA THR A 796 -14.19 -8.15 13.88
C THR A 796 -15.46 -7.31 13.90
N GLY A 797 -16.62 -7.94 14.12
CA GLY A 797 -17.90 -7.25 14.28
C GLY A 797 -17.96 -6.30 15.49
N GLU A 798 -17.34 -6.67 16.61
CA GLU A 798 -17.27 -5.80 17.79
C GLU A 798 -16.40 -4.54 17.55
N LEU A 799 -15.29 -4.67 16.81
CA LEU A 799 -14.44 -3.55 16.40
C LEU A 799 -15.11 -2.64 15.39
N VAL A 800 -15.69 -3.21 14.33
CA VAL A 800 -16.36 -2.44 13.26
C VAL A 800 -17.60 -1.71 13.79
N SER A 801 -18.34 -2.31 14.72
CA SER A 801 -19.49 -1.66 15.35
C SER A 801 -19.10 -0.57 16.37
N GLY A 802 -17.82 -0.50 16.74
CA GLY A 802 -17.32 0.36 17.82
C GLY A 802 -17.84 -0.04 19.20
N SER A 803 -18.35 -1.27 19.34
CA SER A 803 -18.80 -1.82 20.63
C SER A 803 -17.60 -2.11 21.54
N ARG A 804 -16.45 -2.41 20.93
CA ARG A 804 -15.15 -2.51 21.59
C ARG A 804 -14.10 -1.79 20.76
N ASP A 805 -13.11 -1.22 21.43
CA ASP A 805 -11.89 -0.74 20.77
C ASP A 805 -10.78 -1.82 20.78
N GLN A 806 -9.72 -1.56 20.03
CA GLN A 806 -8.58 -2.50 19.89
C GLN A 806 -7.92 -2.81 21.24
N ALA A 807 -7.83 -1.84 22.15
CA ALA A 807 -7.23 -2.06 23.46
C ALA A 807 -8.10 -3.00 24.32
N GLN A 808 -9.42 -2.87 24.24
CA GLN A 808 -10.37 -3.74 24.92
C GLN A 808 -10.35 -5.17 24.38
N VAL A 809 -10.22 -5.34 23.06
CA VAL A 809 -10.10 -6.67 22.44
C VAL A 809 -8.84 -7.39 22.92
N VAL A 810 -7.69 -6.70 22.92
CA VAL A 810 -6.44 -7.25 23.45
C VAL A 810 -6.56 -7.66 24.90
N VAL A 811 -7.14 -6.79 25.75
CA VAL A 811 -7.33 -7.11 27.17
C VAL A 811 -8.20 -8.35 27.30
N ASP A 812 -9.32 -8.44 26.60
CA ASP A 812 -10.21 -9.59 26.72
C ASP A 812 -9.57 -10.91 26.24
N MET A 813 -8.78 -10.87 25.16
CA MET A 813 -8.11 -12.07 24.64
C MET A 813 -6.94 -12.50 25.54
N THR A 814 -6.09 -11.56 25.96
CA THR A 814 -4.92 -11.85 26.82
C THR A 814 -5.30 -12.16 28.27
N GLN A 815 -6.50 -11.80 28.70
CA GLN A 815 -7.03 -12.14 30.02
C GLN A 815 -8.05 -13.29 29.97
N SER A 816 -8.17 -13.96 28.83
CA SER A 816 -9.00 -15.17 28.71
C SER A 816 -8.47 -16.30 29.60
N ASN A 817 -9.37 -17.16 30.08
CA ASN A 817 -9.00 -18.31 30.92
C ASN A 817 -8.01 -19.26 30.22
N GLU A 818 -8.11 -19.39 28.89
CA GLU A 818 -7.20 -20.19 28.06
C GLU A 818 -5.78 -19.64 28.11
N PHE A 819 -5.60 -18.35 27.82
CA PHE A 819 -4.27 -17.74 27.81
C PHE A 819 -3.65 -17.61 29.20
N VAL A 820 -4.48 -17.40 30.24
CA VAL A 820 -4.03 -17.47 31.64
C VAL A 820 -3.43 -18.83 31.96
N GLY A 821 -4.05 -19.93 31.50
CA GLY A 821 -3.52 -21.29 31.67
C GLY A 821 -2.20 -21.50 30.95
N LEU A 822 -2.08 -21.02 29.70
CA LEU A 822 -0.88 -21.18 28.88
C LEU A 822 0.35 -20.42 29.43
N THR A 823 0.12 -19.30 30.11
CA THR A 823 1.20 -18.37 30.50
C THR A 823 1.54 -18.38 32.00
N ALA A 824 0.77 -19.10 32.84
CA ALA A 824 0.94 -19.09 34.30
C ALA A 824 2.35 -19.52 34.76
N GLY A 825 2.94 -20.52 34.12
CA GLY A 825 4.31 -20.97 34.42
C GLY A 825 5.37 -19.93 34.02
N GLY A 826 5.27 -19.41 32.79
CA GLY A 826 6.21 -18.39 32.28
C GLY A 826 6.17 -17.09 33.08
N ALA A 827 5.00 -16.66 33.54
CA ALA A 827 4.87 -15.48 34.38
C ALA A 827 5.58 -15.64 35.74
N VAL A 828 5.50 -16.82 36.37
CA VAL A 828 6.20 -17.11 37.63
C VAL A 828 7.71 -17.18 37.44
N ASP A 829 8.16 -17.87 36.39
CA ASP A 829 9.59 -18.00 36.07
C ASP A 829 10.22 -16.64 35.76
N TYR A 830 9.48 -15.74 35.10
CA TYR A 830 9.96 -14.40 34.77
C TYR A 830 9.96 -13.44 35.99
N LEU A 831 8.93 -13.49 36.83
CA LEU A 831 8.72 -12.51 37.90
C LEU A 831 9.36 -12.89 39.24
N ILE A 832 9.69 -14.17 39.44
CA ILE A 832 10.26 -14.69 40.69
C ILE A 832 11.64 -15.35 40.48
N GLY A 833 11.93 -15.86 39.27
CA GLY A 833 13.21 -16.49 38.91
C GLY A 833 14.35 -15.50 38.78
#